data_AF-A0AAQ5ZVF2-F1
#
_entry.id   AF-A0AAQ5ZVF2-F1
#
_cell.length_a   1.000
_cell.length_b   1.000
_cell.length_c   1.000
_cell.angle_alpha   90.00
_cell.angle_beta   90.00
_cell.angle_gamma   90.00
#
_symmetry.space_group_name_H-M   'P 1'
#
loop_
_entity.id
_entity.type
_entity.pdbx_description
1 polymer ?
#
loop_
_entity_poly.entity_id
_entity_poly.type
_entity_poly.pdbx_seq_one_letter_code
_entity_poly.pdbx_strand_id
1 'polypeptide(L)'
;MALEKFVSTTLELLQEEREAEIEETRIWQENISLKDLQNKGVCLLKLQIGSQSTGLYGRTVVVLEPRKHLGFSSLPSNSFGPGDIVGLYDTTGCTAASQICTGIVTRVSQASVSVAFDDLKDGLSFDTDGLFNLLKLANDVTYKRMKNALNALNGYSNGPAGNLINVLFGDAKPSSQSQPIEFFNSNLDDSQREAVSFALSQRELAVIHGPPGTGKTTTVVEIILQAVKQGQKNILARLIMERLARCKAKVLRLGHPARLLESIQKHSLDAILAQSDTANIIADIRKDIDKAFAGMKKMQQKGERVNFKREIGELRKELKSREATAITQILKSANVVLSTNTGACDDGPLKFLPAEHFDWVVIDECAQALESSCWIALLRARKCILAGDYKQLPPTIKSQKTASKGLSLSLMERLIQMYGDSVVRMLTVQYRMNSAIMDWASKEMYQGRLVAHSSVEKHLLKDLTGVTCVEDTSVPLLLIDTAGCGLSEMEVTDEQSKGNQGEVDIVELHIKALTEAGVKAKDIAVIAPYNLQVDLLRQKLSARHPELEIKSVDGFQGREKEAVVLSLVRSNRKGEVGFLAEDRRINVAVTRARRHIAVVCDTQTVQNHAFLKSLIDHMTKFGEVRTAFEYIQDIVPQNYTRDHKDTKTASASTSSSTKQKVRDQPSSKVKQGQKKPTGGSNKENIAGSEKHTKSYTSSKIEQEQNESRYAEIRQQVESFMKGLNQRELQFPSSFNSHDRLLVHQIAEELGLVHESKGEGSDRSITVSRPLESTPAEEPTHQEEAQEEETVPDPQSDPSCPPALDLKSLHLERMKREQQKREENAQQKKQQNHNPPAHSQSSKKAKGLQTSKRNILKCFLMHAVCIYDDFDTLISAVVKADSVCSFVKCKASVLTLGQLCLFCNRQYCLSHHIPEVHGCGDKAKSHARMRISKEGVLYAGSGKKDKSMDPNKKAYLQRKLDSKLKDMASQRKQKAKEKDS
;
A
#
# COMPACT_ATOMS: atom_id res chain seq x y z
N MET A 1 -22.12 -17.72 -38.86
CA MET A 1 -21.01 -16.91 -39.40
C MET A 1 -20.39 -15.97 -38.36
N ALA A 2 -21.14 -15.00 -37.79
CA ALA A 2 -20.58 -14.02 -36.85
C ALA A 2 -19.95 -14.67 -35.60
N LEU A 3 -20.68 -15.61 -34.98
CA LEU A 3 -20.24 -16.42 -33.85
C LEU A 3 -18.91 -17.16 -34.11
N GLU A 4 -18.83 -17.88 -35.23
CA GLU A 4 -17.66 -18.70 -35.59
C GLU A 4 -16.42 -17.85 -35.83
N LYS A 5 -16.58 -16.69 -36.50
CA LYS A 5 -15.50 -15.72 -36.70
C LYS A 5 -15.02 -15.12 -35.38
N PHE A 6 -15.95 -14.79 -34.47
CA PHE A 6 -15.58 -14.33 -33.13
C PHE A 6 -14.78 -15.41 -32.37
N VAL A 7 -15.23 -16.67 -32.41
CA VAL A 7 -14.53 -17.76 -31.73
C VAL A 7 -13.14 -17.99 -32.33
N SER A 8 -12.99 -18.09 -33.66
CA SER A 8 -11.69 -18.36 -34.28
C SER A 8 -10.67 -17.25 -33.97
N THR A 9 -11.03 -15.99 -34.19
CA THR A 9 -10.17 -14.84 -33.88
C THR A 9 -9.86 -14.77 -32.37
N THR A 10 -10.82 -15.01 -31.48
CA THR A 10 -10.56 -14.96 -30.03
C THR A 10 -9.66 -16.11 -29.57
N LEU A 11 -9.76 -17.29 -30.18
CA LEU A 11 -8.88 -18.43 -29.90
C LEU A 11 -7.43 -18.17 -30.35
N GLU A 12 -7.24 -17.51 -31.50
CA GLU A 12 -5.91 -17.08 -31.98
C GLU A 12 -5.30 -16.03 -31.03
N LEU A 13 -6.08 -15.01 -30.64
CA LEU A 13 -5.63 -13.95 -29.72
C LEU A 13 -5.26 -14.50 -28.34
N LEU A 14 -6.04 -15.44 -27.80
CA LEU A 14 -5.73 -16.11 -26.54
C LEU A 14 -4.48 -17.01 -26.63
N GLN A 15 -4.15 -17.54 -27.82
CA GLN A 15 -2.93 -18.32 -28.01
C GLN A 15 -1.70 -17.39 -28.11
N GLU A 16 -1.76 -16.30 -28.89
CA GLU A 16 -0.69 -15.28 -28.93
C GLU A 16 -0.42 -14.68 -27.53
N GLU A 17 -1.48 -14.44 -26.75
CA GLU A 17 -1.36 -13.90 -25.38
C GLU A 17 -0.74 -14.90 -24.41
N ARG A 18 -1.19 -16.16 -24.47
CA ARG A 18 -0.64 -17.27 -23.68
C ARG A 18 0.84 -17.51 -23.98
N GLU A 19 1.24 -17.40 -25.24
CA GLU A 19 2.65 -17.52 -25.66
C GLU A 19 3.48 -16.35 -25.15
N ALA A 20 2.94 -15.13 -25.13
CA ALA A 20 3.62 -13.97 -24.54
C ALA A 20 3.80 -14.10 -23.00
N GLU A 21 2.79 -14.54 -22.25
CA GLU A 21 2.93 -14.78 -20.79
C GLU A 21 3.97 -15.87 -20.49
N ILE A 22 4.01 -16.93 -21.29
CA ILE A 22 4.98 -18.02 -21.15
C ILE A 22 6.40 -17.53 -21.46
N GLU A 23 6.61 -16.79 -22.56
CA GLU A 23 7.95 -16.32 -22.95
C GLU A 23 8.47 -15.21 -22.02
N GLU A 24 7.61 -14.30 -21.54
CA GLU A 24 8.00 -13.34 -20.47
C GLU A 24 8.46 -14.09 -19.20
N THR A 25 7.68 -15.07 -18.75
CA THR A 25 8.02 -15.91 -17.59
C THR A 25 9.32 -16.68 -17.82
N ARG A 26 9.60 -17.10 -19.06
CA ARG A 26 10.81 -17.82 -19.45
C ARG A 26 12.04 -16.92 -19.51
N ILE A 27 11.92 -15.73 -20.10
CA ILE A 27 12.97 -14.70 -20.10
C ILE A 27 13.39 -14.36 -18.66
N TRP A 28 12.44 -14.32 -17.72
CA TRP A 28 12.73 -14.17 -16.30
C TRP A 28 13.45 -15.38 -15.68
N GLN A 29 13.16 -16.61 -16.12
CA GLN A 29 13.87 -17.82 -15.66
C GLN A 29 15.28 -17.96 -16.22
N GLU A 30 15.52 -17.53 -17.46
CA GLU A 30 16.80 -17.69 -18.16
C GLU A 30 17.78 -16.53 -17.87
N ASN A 31 17.28 -15.28 -17.73
CA ASN A 31 18.15 -14.08 -17.64
C ASN A 31 18.21 -13.40 -16.26
N ILE A 32 17.40 -13.80 -15.28
CA ILE A 32 17.36 -13.14 -13.94
C ILE A 32 17.82 -14.12 -12.87
N SER A 33 18.67 -13.67 -11.93
CA SER A 33 19.15 -14.52 -10.85
C SER A 33 18.01 -14.96 -9.93
N LEU A 34 18.10 -16.17 -9.36
CA LEU A 34 17.09 -16.69 -8.41
C LEU A 34 16.88 -15.76 -7.21
N LYS A 35 17.92 -15.03 -6.79
CA LYS A 35 17.84 -14.05 -5.70
C LYS A 35 17.04 -12.82 -6.11
N ASP A 36 17.18 -12.38 -7.36
CA ASP A 36 16.45 -11.22 -7.87
C ASP A 36 15.00 -11.56 -8.24
N LEU A 37 14.72 -12.81 -8.64
CA LEU A 37 13.36 -13.35 -8.69
C LEU A 37 12.70 -13.45 -7.31
N GLN A 38 13.48 -13.68 -6.25
CA GLN A 38 13.01 -13.59 -4.86
C GLN A 38 12.80 -12.14 -4.41
N ASN A 39 13.67 -11.20 -4.81
CA ASN A 39 13.48 -9.76 -4.56
C ASN A 39 12.23 -9.21 -5.28
N LYS A 40 12.01 -9.61 -6.55
CA LYS A 40 10.77 -9.36 -7.32
C LYS A 40 9.55 -10.13 -6.79
N GLY A 41 9.70 -10.98 -5.77
CA GLY A 41 8.60 -11.66 -5.10
C GLY A 41 7.90 -12.75 -5.93
N VAL A 42 8.53 -13.27 -6.99
CA VAL A 42 7.98 -14.33 -7.86
C VAL A 42 8.59 -15.71 -7.58
N CYS A 43 9.66 -15.77 -6.77
CA CYS A 43 10.29 -17.01 -6.31
C CYS A 43 10.46 -17.00 -4.77
N LEU A 44 10.41 -18.17 -4.15
CA LEU A 44 10.69 -18.40 -2.74
C LEU A 44 11.72 -19.53 -2.60
N LEU A 45 12.93 -19.18 -2.14
CA LEU A 45 14.06 -20.10 -2.07
C LEU A 45 14.20 -20.78 -0.70
N LYS A 46 14.73 -22.01 -0.70
CA LYS A 46 15.18 -22.75 0.51
C LYS A 46 14.10 -22.94 1.58
N LEU A 47 12.88 -23.29 1.15
CA LEU A 47 11.77 -23.68 2.01
C LEU A 47 11.93 -25.13 2.49
N GLN A 48 11.46 -25.43 3.71
CA GLN A 48 11.35 -26.79 4.25
C GLN A 48 9.87 -27.21 4.33
N ILE A 49 9.58 -28.51 4.28
CA ILE A 49 8.22 -29.04 4.46
C ILE A 49 7.90 -29.13 5.96
N GLY A 50 6.99 -28.27 6.43
CA GLY A 50 6.53 -28.27 7.82
C GLY A 50 5.41 -29.28 8.11
N SER A 51 4.53 -29.56 7.13
CA SER A 51 3.50 -30.61 7.25
C SER A 51 2.94 -31.07 5.90
N GLN A 52 2.46 -32.31 5.85
CA GLN A 52 1.78 -32.93 4.70
C GLN A 52 0.41 -33.49 5.18
N SER A 53 -0.65 -33.31 4.40
CA SER A 53 -2.03 -33.74 4.77
C SER A 53 -2.92 -33.98 3.54
N THR A 54 -3.98 -34.79 3.70
CA THR A 54 -4.97 -35.03 2.64
C THR A 54 -6.06 -33.94 2.60
N GLY A 55 -6.14 -33.21 1.47
CA GLY A 55 -7.11 -32.15 1.21
C GLY A 55 -8.33 -32.59 0.39
N LEU A 56 -9.11 -31.60 -0.06
CA LEU A 56 -10.29 -31.77 -0.92
C LEU A 56 -9.94 -32.49 -2.23
N TYR A 57 -10.88 -33.30 -2.72
CA TYR A 57 -10.74 -34.19 -3.88
C TYR A 57 -9.60 -35.22 -3.77
N GLY A 58 -9.08 -35.46 -2.56
CA GLY A 58 -7.95 -36.37 -2.30
C GLY A 58 -6.57 -35.80 -2.61
N ARG A 59 -6.47 -34.49 -2.91
CA ARG A 59 -5.21 -33.81 -3.24
C ARG A 59 -4.25 -33.78 -2.05
N THR A 60 -2.95 -33.92 -2.31
CA THR A 60 -1.93 -33.80 -1.28
C THR A 60 -1.66 -32.31 -1.00
N VAL A 61 -1.91 -31.84 0.23
CA VAL A 61 -1.59 -30.48 0.65
C VAL A 61 -0.30 -30.49 1.45
N VAL A 62 0.69 -29.73 0.98
CA VAL A 62 2.00 -29.55 1.61
C VAL A 62 2.11 -28.12 2.13
N VAL A 63 2.60 -27.95 3.35
CA VAL A 63 2.91 -26.64 3.94
C VAL A 63 4.42 -26.45 3.94
N LEU A 64 4.86 -25.38 3.29
CA LEU A 64 6.25 -24.98 3.12
C LEU A 64 6.55 -23.77 4.02
N GLU A 65 7.61 -23.85 4.82
CA GLU A 65 8.04 -22.84 5.80
C GLU A 65 9.51 -22.43 5.61
N PRO A 66 9.94 -21.22 6.02
CA PRO A 66 11.35 -20.84 6.07
C PRO A 66 12.16 -21.76 6.98
N ARG A 67 13.44 -22.00 6.63
CA ARG A 67 14.34 -22.84 7.43
C ARG A 67 14.63 -22.21 8.80
N LYS A 68 14.13 -22.84 9.86
CA LYS A 68 14.09 -22.36 11.27
C LYS A 68 15.41 -21.86 11.87
N HIS A 69 16.57 -22.25 11.34
CA HIS A 69 17.89 -21.83 11.82
C HIS A 69 18.43 -20.52 11.21
N LEU A 70 17.73 -19.89 10.27
CA LEU A 70 18.19 -18.67 9.58
C LEU A 70 17.67 -17.35 10.18
N GLY A 71 17.03 -17.38 11.35
CA GLY A 71 16.52 -16.20 12.06
C GLY A 71 15.24 -15.58 11.48
N PHE A 72 14.95 -15.79 10.20
CA PHE A 72 13.69 -15.40 9.57
C PHE A 72 12.54 -16.31 10.02
N SER A 73 11.65 -15.77 10.86
CA SER A 73 10.37 -16.38 11.23
C SER A 73 9.26 -16.11 10.21
N SER A 74 9.56 -15.33 9.16
CA SER A 74 8.64 -14.94 8.10
C SER A 74 9.22 -15.19 6.71
N LEU A 75 8.34 -15.40 5.74
CA LEU A 75 8.67 -15.38 4.31
C LEU A 75 9.07 -13.95 3.88
N PRO A 76 9.92 -13.82 2.85
CA PRO A 76 10.18 -12.52 2.21
C PRO A 76 8.93 -11.99 1.51
N SER A 77 8.92 -10.68 1.24
CA SER A 77 7.88 -9.99 0.46
C SER A 77 7.67 -10.66 -0.89
N ASN A 78 6.43 -11.08 -1.18
CA ASN A 78 6.15 -11.90 -2.36
C ASN A 78 4.74 -11.68 -2.93
N SER A 79 4.57 -12.12 -4.18
CA SER A 79 3.39 -11.91 -5.03
C SER A 79 2.48 -13.14 -5.14
N PHE A 80 2.69 -14.16 -4.30
CA PHE A 80 1.92 -15.40 -4.35
C PHE A 80 0.54 -15.16 -3.72
N GLY A 81 -0.50 -15.48 -4.46
CA GLY A 81 -1.86 -15.61 -3.96
C GLY A 81 -2.30 -17.07 -3.93
N PRO A 82 -3.30 -17.42 -3.10
CA PRO A 82 -4.06 -18.65 -3.31
C PRO A 82 -4.55 -18.74 -4.76
N GLY A 83 -4.57 -19.91 -5.36
CA GLY A 83 -4.99 -20.15 -6.75
C GLY A 83 -3.93 -19.88 -7.82
N ASP A 84 -2.74 -19.40 -7.44
CA ASP A 84 -1.59 -19.33 -8.35
C ASP A 84 -1.05 -20.73 -8.66
N ILE A 85 -0.57 -20.94 -9.88
CA ILE A 85 0.16 -22.15 -10.26
C ILE A 85 1.62 -21.98 -9.88
N VAL A 86 2.20 -23.00 -9.26
CA VAL A 86 3.57 -22.99 -8.77
C VAL A 86 4.29 -24.28 -9.16
N GLY A 87 5.56 -24.15 -9.55
CA GLY A 87 6.48 -25.26 -9.67
C GLY A 87 7.26 -25.42 -8.36
N LEU A 88 7.39 -26.66 -7.91
CA LEU A 88 8.30 -27.03 -6.83
C LEU A 88 9.59 -27.61 -7.45
N TYR A 89 10.74 -27.13 -7.00
CA TYR A 89 12.07 -27.47 -7.50
C TYR A 89 12.99 -27.84 -6.33
N ASP A 90 14.05 -28.59 -6.62
CA ASP A 90 15.14 -28.85 -5.68
C ASP A 90 16.06 -27.62 -5.53
N THR A 91 16.91 -27.60 -4.52
CA THR A 91 17.99 -26.62 -4.31
C THR A 91 18.99 -26.50 -5.47
N THR A 92 19.07 -27.49 -6.35
CA THR A 92 20.00 -27.54 -7.49
C THR A 92 19.66 -26.57 -8.63
N GLY A 93 18.44 -26.03 -8.69
CA GLY A 93 18.05 -25.02 -9.67
C GLY A 93 16.56 -24.67 -9.67
N CYS A 94 16.12 -23.91 -10.68
CA CYS A 94 14.70 -23.70 -11.00
C CYS A 94 14.45 -23.89 -12.51
N THR A 95 15.12 -24.86 -13.11
CA THR A 95 15.03 -25.19 -14.54
C THR A 95 13.96 -26.27 -14.78
N ALA A 96 13.41 -26.38 -15.99
CA ALA A 96 12.41 -27.41 -16.32
C ALA A 96 12.87 -28.86 -15.99
N ALA A 97 14.17 -29.14 -16.06
CA ALA A 97 14.75 -30.44 -15.71
C ALA A 97 14.90 -30.70 -14.18
N SER A 98 14.85 -29.64 -13.36
CA SER A 98 14.86 -29.72 -11.88
C SER A 98 13.47 -29.54 -11.25
N GLN A 99 12.40 -29.52 -12.08
CA GLN A 99 11.02 -29.38 -11.64
C GLN A 99 10.48 -30.72 -11.10
N ILE A 100 10.24 -30.76 -9.79
CA ILE A 100 9.73 -31.94 -9.08
C ILE A 100 8.25 -32.16 -9.41
N CYS A 101 7.43 -31.12 -9.30
CA CYS A 101 5.99 -31.17 -9.56
C CYS A 101 5.39 -29.77 -9.76
N THR A 102 4.17 -29.73 -10.29
CA THR A 102 3.31 -28.54 -10.34
C THR A 102 2.20 -28.64 -9.31
N GLY A 103 1.91 -27.54 -8.63
CA GLY A 103 0.85 -27.43 -7.64
C GLY A 103 0.08 -26.12 -7.74
N ILE A 104 -1.01 -26.03 -6.98
CA ILE A 104 -1.83 -24.82 -6.87
C ILE A 104 -1.73 -24.32 -5.43
N VAL A 105 -1.35 -23.05 -5.24
CA VAL A 105 -1.28 -22.44 -3.91
C VAL A 105 -2.66 -22.48 -3.26
N THR A 106 -2.77 -23.04 -2.06
CA THR A 106 -4.02 -23.02 -1.28
C THR A 106 -4.02 -21.86 -0.30
N ARG A 107 -2.94 -21.65 0.45
CA ARG A 107 -2.89 -20.59 1.46
C ARG A 107 -1.52 -19.91 1.44
N VAL A 108 -1.52 -18.58 1.58
CA VAL A 108 -0.31 -17.82 1.87
C VAL A 108 -0.51 -17.18 3.24
N SER A 109 0.55 -17.16 4.04
CA SER A 109 0.63 -16.49 5.32
C SER A 109 1.98 -15.80 5.43
N GLN A 110 2.20 -14.99 6.48
CA GLN A 110 3.52 -14.38 6.69
C GLN A 110 4.62 -15.40 7.00
N ALA A 111 4.29 -16.62 7.46
CA ALA A 111 5.28 -17.62 7.90
C ALA A 111 5.30 -18.91 7.06
N SER A 112 4.32 -19.16 6.20
CA SER A 112 4.25 -20.39 5.38
C SER A 112 3.37 -20.25 4.13
N VAL A 113 3.69 -21.03 3.09
CA VAL A 113 2.88 -21.23 1.89
C VAL A 113 2.35 -22.66 1.89
N SER A 114 1.04 -22.84 1.73
CA SER A 114 0.40 -24.13 1.51
C SER A 114 0.12 -24.33 0.02
N VAL A 115 0.47 -25.50 -0.51
CA VAL A 115 0.30 -25.86 -1.93
C VAL A 115 -0.38 -27.22 -2.04
N ALA A 116 -1.38 -27.34 -2.91
CA ALA A 116 -2.05 -28.60 -3.23
C ALA A 116 -1.52 -29.19 -4.54
N PHE A 117 -1.22 -30.49 -4.52
CA PHE A 117 -0.70 -31.26 -5.64
C PHE A 117 -1.73 -32.32 -6.08
N ASP A 118 -1.94 -32.43 -7.39
CA ASP A 118 -2.98 -33.24 -8.04
C ASP A 118 -2.51 -34.70 -8.25
N ASP A 119 -2.04 -35.28 -7.15
CA ASP A 119 -1.13 -36.43 -7.05
C ASP A 119 0.31 -36.20 -7.53
N LEU A 120 1.23 -36.90 -6.85
CA LEU A 120 2.64 -36.97 -7.19
C LEU A 120 2.82 -37.99 -8.33
N LYS A 121 3.52 -37.61 -9.40
CA LYS A 121 4.03 -38.59 -10.38
C LYS A 121 4.90 -39.62 -9.65
N ASP A 122 4.83 -40.87 -10.09
CA ASP A 122 5.27 -42.03 -9.31
C ASP A 122 6.67 -41.91 -8.69
N GLY A 123 6.75 -42.17 -7.38
CA GLY A 123 8.00 -42.41 -6.65
C GLY A 123 8.49 -41.26 -5.77
N LEU A 124 8.03 -40.03 -5.97
CA LEU A 124 8.48 -38.86 -5.22
C LEU A 124 7.98 -38.84 -3.76
N SER A 125 8.68 -39.56 -2.88
CA SER A 125 8.57 -39.34 -1.44
C SER A 125 9.26 -38.03 -1.06
N PHE A 126 8.47 -37.01 -0.70
CA PHE A 126 9.00 -35.81 -0.05
C PHE A 126 9.78 -36.20 1.21
N ASP A 127 11.07 -35.92 1.19
CA ASP A 127 11.94 -35.99 2.37
C ASP A 127 11.75 -34.73 3.22
N THR A 128 11.60 -34.91 4.53
CA THR A 128 11.23 -33.84 5.48
C THR A 128 12.38 -32.90 5.81
N ASP A 129 13.62 -33.33 5.61
CA ASP A 129 14.82 -32.49 5.76
C ASP A 129 15.32 -31.90 4.43
N GLY A 130 14.62 -32.20 3.33
CA GLY A 130 14.84 -31.59 2.02
C GLY A 130 14.54 -30.09 2.01
N LEU A 131 15.34 -29.35 1.25
CA LEU A 131 15.10 -27.94 0.96
C LEU A 131 14.58 -27.80 -0.47
N PHE A 132 13.59 -26.93 -0.65
CA PHE A 132 12.88 -26.75 -1.92
C PHE A 132 12.81 -25.28 -2.32
N ASN A 133 12.78 -25.03 -3.63
CA ASN A 133 12.48 -23.72 -4.21
C ASN A 133 11.07 -23.75 -4.79
N LEU A 134 10.31 -22.67 -4.61
CA LEU A 134 8.95 -22.52 -5.12
C LEU A 134 8.89 -21.32 -6.08
N LEU A 135 8.58 -21.57 -7.35
CA LEU A 135 8.53 -20.54 -8.40
C LEU A 135 7.10 -20.41 -8.93
N LYS A 136 6.63 -19.17 -9.12
CA LYS A 136 5.34 -18.86 -9.74
C LYS A 136 5.39 -19.11 -11.25
N LEU A 137 4.37 -19.78 -11.79
CA LEU A 137 4.29 -20.19 -13.20
C LEU A 137 3.08 -19.56 -13.90
N ALA A 138 3.18 -19.42 -15.23
CA ALA A 138 2.10 -18.95 -16.10
C ALA A 138 0.81 -19.79 -15.93
N ASN A 139 -0.36 -19.14 -15.93
CA ASN A 139 -1.62 -19.77 -15.52
C ASN A 139 -2.34 -20.48 -16.69
N ASP A 140 -1.70 -21.52 -17.23
CA ASP A 140 -2.17 -22.32 -18.37
C ASP A 140 -3.58 -22.93 -18.16
N VAL A 141 -3.98 -23.17 -16.90
CA VAL A 141 -5.34 -23.62 -16.55
C VAL A 141 -6.40 -22.56 -16.89
N THR A 142 -6.08 -21.27 -16.77
CA THR A 142 -7.00 -20.18 -17.08
C THR A 142 -7.24 -20.08 -18.59
N TYR A 143 -6.20 -20.12 -19.40
CA TYR A 143 -6.32 -20.16 -20.87
C TYR A 143 -7.08 -21.39 -21.36
N LYS A 144 -6.79 -22.58 -20.79
CA LYS A 144 -7.53 -23.82 -21.11
C LYS A 144 -9.02 -23.71 -20.83
N ARG A 145 -9.44 -23.09 -19.72
CA ARG A 145 -10.87 -22.87 -19.41
C ARG A 145 -11.54 -21.89 -20.36
N MET A 146 -10.87 -20.81 -20.75
CA MET A 146 -11.40 -19.85 -21.75
C MET A 146 -11.51 -20.50 -23.13
N LYS A 147 -10.51 -21.28 -23.56
CA LYS A 147 -10.53 -22.07 -24.80
C LYS A 147 -11.65 -23.10 -24.81
N ASN A 148 -11.86 -23.83 -23.72
CA ASN A 148 -12.95 -24.79 -23.60
C ASN A 148 -14.33 -24.12 -23.69
N ALA A 149 -14.51 -22.96 -23.04
CA ALA A 149 -15.77 -22.20 -23.13
C ALA A 149 -16.05 -21.64 -24.53
N LEU A 150 -15.02 -21.16 -25.25
CA LEU A 150 -15.16 -20.72 -26.64
C LEU A 150 -15.47 -21.89 -27.60
N ASN A 151 -14.87 -23.07 -27.39
CA ASN A 151 -15.22 -24.28 -28.13
C ASN A 151 -16.67 -24.72 -27.85
N ALA A 152 -17.11 -24.66 -26.59
CA ALA A 152 -18.48 -24.98 -26.19
C ALA A 152 -19.50 -23.97 -26.76
N LEU A 153 -19.14 -22.69 -26.83
CA LEU A 153 -19.92 -21.64 -27.49
C LEU A 153 -20.07 -21.91 -29.00
N ASN A 154 -19.01 -22.34 -29.69
CA ASN A 154 -19.06 -22.63 -31.12
C ASN A 154 -19.90 -23.87 -31.47
N GLY A 155 -19.98 -24.85 -30.55
CA GLY A 155 -20.86 -26.02 -30.68
C GLY A 155 -22.27 -25.81 -30.11
N TYR A 156 -22.60 -24.62 -29.62
CA TYR A 156 -23.84 -24.39 -28.87
C TYR A 156 -25.05 -24.36 -29.79
N SER A 157 -25.91 -25.37 -29.65
CA SER A 157 -27.09 -25.57 -30.49
C SER A 157 -28.38 -25.64 -29.67
N ASN A 158 -28.42 -26.51 -28.64
CA ASN A 158 -29.55 -26.64 -27.72
C ASN A 158 -29.09 -26.40 -26.27
N GLY A 159 -29.64 -25.37 -25.62
CA GLY A 159 -29.37 -25.06 -24.21
C GLY A 159 -29.95 -23.71 -23.77
N PRO A 160 -29.95 -23.42 -22.45
CA PRO A 160 -30.66 -22.27 -21.88
C PRO A 160 -30.16 -20.91 -22.40
N ALA A 161 -28.91 -20.80 -22.83
CA ALA A 161 -28.32 -19.56 -23.31
C ALA A 161 -28.59 -19.26 -24.80
N GLY A 162 -29.38 -20.07 -25.52
CA GLY A 162 -29.56 -19.91 -26.98
C GLY A 162 -30.05 -18.50 -27.39
N ASN A 163 -31.15 -18.03 -26.81
CA ASN A 163 -31.66 -16.68 -27.08
C ASN A 163 -30.68 -15.59 -26.61
N LEU A 164 -29.98 -15.83 -25.51
CA LEU A 164 -28.98 -14.91 -24.95
C LEU A 164 -27.79 -14.74 -25.90
N ILE A 165 -27.29 -15.83 -26.51
CA ILE A 165 -26.22 -15.79 -27.52
C ILE A 165 -26.65 -14.91 -28.71
N ASN A 166 -27.85 -15.13 -29.25
CA ASN A 166 -28.37 -14.33 -30.36
C ASN A 166 -28.43 -12.83 -30.03
N VAL A 167 -28.85 -12.45 -28.82
CA VAL A 167 -28.83 -11.04 -28.36
C VAL A 167 -27.39 -10.52 -28.16
N LEU A 168 -26.48 -11.34 -27.63
CA LEU A 168 -25.08 -10.95 -27.40
C LEU A 168 -24.24 -10.80 -28.69
N PHE A 169 -24.70 -11.33 -29.83
CA PHE A 169 -24.07 -11.14 -31.15
C PHE A 169 -24.84 -10.20 -32.10
N GLY A 170 -26.07 -9.81 -31.76
CA GLY A 170 -26.89 -8.87 -32.54
C GLY A 170 -27.87 -9.53 -33.52
N ASP A 171 -27.91 -10.87 -33.56
CA ASP A 171 -28.84 -11.65 -34.38
C ASP A 171 -30.30 -11.57 -33.87
N ALA A 172 -30.50 -11.17 -32.60
CA ALA A 172 -31.81 -10.89 -32.01
C ALA A 172 -31.79 -9.60 -31.17
N LYS A 173 -32.94 -8.91 -31.08
CA LYS A 173 -33.09 -7.72 -30.22
C LYS A 173 -33.46 -8.12 -28.79
N PRO A 174 -32.96 -7.40 -27.76
CA PRO A 174 -33.36 -7.61 -26.36
C PRO A 174 -34.85 -7.32 -26.16
N SER A 175 -35.50 -8.08 -25.29
CA SER A 175 -36.93 -7.96 -24.96
C SER A 175 -37.15 -7.64 -23.48
N SER A 176 -38.19 -6.85 -23.18
CA SER A 176 -38.50 -6.41 -21.82
C SER A 176 -39.95 -6.71 -21.43
N GLN A 177 -40.18 -6.84 -20.12
CA GLN A 177 -41.48 -7.09 -19.52
C GLN A 177 -41.55 -6.41 -18.15
N SER A 178 -42.42 -5.41 -18.01
CA SER A 178 -42.62 -4.69 -16.75
C SER A 178 -43.22 -5.59 -15.66
N GLN A 179 -42.77 -5.41 -14.42
CA GLN A 179 -43.38 -5.93 -13.20
C GLN A 179 -43.24 -4.89 -12.08
N PRO A 180 -44.25 -4.70 -11.21
CA PRO A 180 -44.13 -3.83 -10.04
C PRO A 180 -43.18 -4.44 -9.00
N ILE A 181 -42.37 -3.61 -8.35
CA ILE A 181 -41.29 -4.03 -7.45
C ILE A 181 -41.38 -3.24 -6.13
N GLU A 182 -41.19 -3.95 -5.02
CA GLU A 182 -41.06 -3.39 -3.68
C GLU A 182 -39.62 -3.62 -3.20
N PHE A 183 -38.82 -2.55 -3.13
CA PHE A 183 -37.38 -2.57 -2.82
C PHE A 183 -37.10 -3.05 -1.38
N PHE A 184 -36.06 -3.86 -1.19
CA PHE A 184 -35.57 -4.27 0.13
C PHE A 184 -34.78 -3.16 0.82
N ASN A 185 -33.98 -2.42 0.06
CA ASN A 185 -33.29 -1.22 0.55
C ASN A 185 -34.10 0.05 0.25
N SER A 186 -34.65 0.68 1.30
CA SER A 186 -35.29 2.01 1.20
C SER A 186 -34.32 3.12 0.79
N ASN A 187 -33.02 2.95 1.07
CA ASN A 187 -32.00 3.99 0.97
C ASN A 187 -31.23 3.93 -0.36
N LEU A 188 -31.91 3.53 -1.45
CA LEU A 188 -31.42 3.67 -2.81
C LEU A 188 -31.75 5.09 -3.32
N ASP A 189 -30.97 5.63 -4.25
CA ASP A 189 -31.37 6.79 -5.06
C ASP A 189 -32.19 6.38 -6.29
N ASP A 190 -32.71 7.36 -7.04
CA ASP A 190 -33.54 7.12 -8.22
C ASP A 190 -32.78 6.46 -9.38
N SER A 191 -31.49 6.75 -9.57
CA SER A 191 -30.69 6.07 -10.59
C SER A 191 -30.48 4.58 -10.24
N GLN A 192 -30.34 4.27 -8.95
CA GLN A 192 -30.31 2.91 -8.45
C GLN A 192 -31.69 2.22 -8.55
N ARG A 193 -32.79 2.90 -8.18
CA ARG A 193 -34.17 2.38 -8.34
C ARG A 193 -34.50 2.07 -9.80
N GLU A 194 -34.15 2.96 -10.72
CA GLU A 194 -34.36 2.76 -12.16
C GLU A 194 -33.51 1.58 -12.66
N ALA A 195 -32.21 1.55 -12.34
CA ALA A 195 -31.32 0.47 -12.76
C ALA A 195 -31.76 -0.90 -12.24
N VAL A 196 -32.28 -0.99 -11.00
CA VAL A 196 -32.89 -2.22 -10.46
C VAL A 196 -34.13 -2.60 -11.28
N SER A 197 -35.07 -1.67 -11.44
CA SER A 197 -36.35 -1.93 -12.12
C SER A 197 -36.15 -2.34 -13.59
N PHE A 198 -35.27 -1.63 -14.28
CA PHE A 198 -34.82 -1.93 -15.63
C PHE A 198 -34.19 -3.32 -15.71
N ALA A 199 -33.19 -3.62 -14.88
CA ALA A 199 -32.48 -4.91 -14.92
C ALA A 199 -33.36 -6.10 -14.55
N LEU A 200 -34.40 -5.92 -13.73
CA LEU A 200 -35.42 -6.93 -13.49
C LEU A 200 -36.33 -7.11 -14.72
N SER A 201 -36.75 -6.03 -15.37
CA SER A 201 -37.67 -6.05 -16.52
C SER A 201 -37.10 -6.67 -17.81
N GLN A 202 -35.80 -6.57 -18.05
CA GLN A 202 -35.16 -7.19 -19.23
C GLN A 202 -35.24 -8.73 -19.16
N ARG A 203 -35.47 -9.40 -20.29
CA ARG A 203 -35.53 -10.86 -20.36
C ARG A 203 -34.18 -11.52 -20.60
N GLU A 204 -33.38 -11.01 -21.53
CA GLU A 204 -32.10 -11.64 -21.92
C GLU A 204 -30.89 -10.89 -21.34
N LEU A 205 -30.80 -9.57 -21.53
CA LEU A 205 -29.60 -8.78 -21.22
C LEU A 205 -29.95 -7.48 -20.49
N ALA A 206 -29.23 -7.19 -19.38
CA ALA A 206 -29.16 -5.86 -18.78
C ALA A 206 -27.72 -5.47 -18.47
N VAL A 207 -27.37 -4.20 -18.65
CA VAL A 207 -26.05 -3.63 -18.38
C VAL A 207 -26.16 -2.47 -17.39
N ILE A 208 -25.43 -2.54 -16.28
CA ILE A 208 -25.38 -1.52 -15.23
C ILE A 208 -24.01 -0.86 -15.28
N HIS A 209 -23.97 0.35 -15.83
CA HIS A 209 -22.80 1.21 -15.78
C HIS A 209 -22.75 1.86 -14.40
N GLY A 210 -21.77 1.47 -13.57
CA GLY A 210 -21.61 1.96 -12.22
C GLY A 210 -20.28 2.70 -12.02
N PRO A 211 -20.23 4.02 -12.30
CA PRO A 211 -19.09 4.91 -12.08
C PRO A 211 -18.55 4.91 -10.63
N PRO A 212 -17.36 5.47 -10.38
CA PRO A 212 -16.74 5.52 -9.05
C PRO A 212 -17.68 6.10 -7.98
N GLY A 213 -17.79 5.41 -6.84
CA GLY A 213 -18.62 5.86 -5.71
C GLY A 213 -20.13 5.70 -5.87
N THR A 214 -20.66 5.31 -7.04
CA THR A 214 -22.11 5.29 -7.33
C THR A 214 -22.92 4.16 -6.69
N GLY A 215 -22.29 3.37 -5.82
CA GLY A 215 -22.99 2.30 -5.10
C GLY A 215 -23.31 1.06 -5.93
N LYS A 216 -22.78 0.90 -7.16
CA LYS A 216 -22.91 -0.28 -8.07
C LYS A 216 -23.17 -1.63 -7.39
N THR A 217 -22.30 -2.06 -6.48
CA THR A 217 -22.41 -3.35 -5.76
C THR A 217 -23.69 -3.43 -4.90
N THR A 218 -24.21 -2.32 -4.39
CA THR A 218 -25.52 -2.22 -3.71
C THR A 218 -26.67 -2.50 -4.66
N THR A 219 -26.66 -1.85 -5.84
CA THR A 219 -27.66 -2.05 -6.91
C THR A 219 -27.69 -3.51 -7.36
N VAL A 220 -26.52 -4.10 -7.56
CA VAL A 220 -26.37 -5.52 -7.93
C VAL A 220 -26.87 -6.46 -6.83
N VAL A 221 -26.65 -6.14 -5.55
CA VAL A 221 -27.21 -6.89 -4.42
C VAL A 221 -28.74 -6.82 -4.40
N GLU A 222 -29.33 -5.63 -4.56
CA GLU A 222 -30.79 -5.45 -4.60
C GLU A 222 -31.41 -6.31 -5.71
N ILE A 223 -30.86 -6.27 -6.92
CA ILE A 223 -31.33 -7.07 -8.06
C ILE A 223 -31.28 -8.57 -7.77
N ILE A 224 -30.20 -9.06 -7.14
CA ILE A 224 -30.09 -10.48 -6.74
C ILE A 224 -31.15 -10.84 -5.68
N LEU A 225 -31.42 -9.95 -4.71
CA LEU A 225 -32.45 -10.18 -3.69
C LEU A 225 -33.86 -10.20 -4.30
N GLN A 226 -34.15 -9.28 -5.23
CA GLN A 226 -35.44 -9.22 -5.94
C GLN A 226 -35.66 -10.44 -6.85
N ALA A 227 -34.63 -10.90 -7.56
CA ALA A 227 -34.69 -12.14 -8.34
C ALA A 227 -35.02 -13.36 -7.46
N VAL A 228 -34.38 -13.46 -6.28
CA VAL A 228 -34.68 -14.53 -5.30
C VAL A 228 -36.11 -14.37 -4.72
N LYS A 229 -36.59 -13.13 -4.47
CA LYS A 229 -37.99 -12.84 -4.06
C LYS A 229 -39.00 -13.30 -5.11
N GLN A 230 -38.71 -13.08 -6.39
CA GLN A 230 -39.49 -13.53 -7.55
C GLN A 230 -39.39 -15.04 -7.82
N GLY A 231 -38.63 -15.80 -7.02
CA GLY A 231 -38.49 -17.24 -7.18
C GLY A 231 -37.56 -17.68 -8.32
N GLN A 232 -36.72 -16.79 -8.85
CA GLN A 232 -35.53 -17.18 -9.63
C GLN A 232 -34.57 -17.84 -8.63
N LYS A 233 -34.63 -19.17 -8.53
CA LYS A 233 -34.11 -19.88 -7.36
C LYS A 233 -32.60 -20.01 -7.34
N ASN A 234 -31.96 -19.94 -8.50
CA ASN A 234 -30.56 -20.30 -8.69
C ASN A 234 -29.83 -19.22 -9.52
N ILE A 235 -29.03 -18.39 -8.85
CA ILE A 235 -28.27 -17.29 -9.48
C ILE A 235 -26.78 -17.57 -9.39
N LEU A 236 -26.07 -17.49 -10.53
CA LEU A 236 -24.61 -17.59 -10.58
C LEU A 236 -24.00 -16.19 -10.68
N ALA A 237 -23.26 -15.74 -9.66
CA ALA A 237 -22.76 -14.36 -9.63
C ALA A 237 -21.26 -14.22 -9.33
N ARG A 238 -20.60 -13.28 -9.99
CA ARG A 238 -19.31 -12.70 -9.59
C ARG A 238 -19.61 -11.43 -8.81
N LEU A 239 -19.40 -11.45 -7.49
CA LEU A 239 -19.71 -10.32 -6.60
C LEU A 239 -18.84 -10.34 -5.33
N ILE A 240 -18.60 -9.17 -4.73
CA ILE A 240 -17.98 -9.04 -3.41
C ILE A 240 -19.03 -9.41 -2.33
N MET A 241 -18.78 -10.49 -1.60
CA MET A 241 -19.81 -11.14 -0.77
C MET A 241 -20.25 -10.35 0.47
N GLU A 242 -19.49 -9.36 0.95
CA GLU A 242 -19.74 -8.70 2.24
C GLU A 242 -21.14 -8.10 2.40
N ARG A 243 -21.75 -7.60 1.32
CA ARG A 243 -23.11 -7.04 1.33
C ARG A 243 -24.17 -8.15 1.28
N LEU A 244 -23.97 -9.20 0.50
CA LEU A 244 -24.85 -10.38 0.48
C LEU A 244 -24.87 -11.13 1.83
N ALA A 245 -23.73 -11.24 2.52
CA ALA A 245 -23.62 -11.94 3.80
C ALA A 245 -24.42 -11.29 4.95
N ARG A 246 -24.87 -10.03 4.79
CA ARG A 246 -25.79 -9.35 5.72
C ARG A 246 -27.27 -9.70 5.47
N CYS A 247 -27.57 -10.34 4.34
CA CYS A 247 -28.93 -10.64 3.90
C CYS A 247 -29.30 -12.10 4.23
N LYS A 248 -30.58 -12.39 4.47
CA LYS A 248 -31.06 -13.74 4.86
C LYS A 248 -31.04 -14.80 3.72
N ALA A 249 -30.36 -14.53 2.61
CA ALA A 249 -30.31 -15.42 1.45
C ALA A 249 -29.35 -16.60 1.68
N LYS A 250 -29.64 -17.77 1.10
CA LYS A 250 -28.71 -18.92 1.11
C LYS A 250 -27.61 -18.71 0.07
N VAL A 251 -26.49 -18.13 0.49
CA VAL A 251 -25.36 -17.80 -0.39
C VAL A 251 -24.19 -18.74 -0.15
N LEU A 252 -23.62 -19.27 -1.24
CA LEU A 252 -22.52 -20.24 -1.29
C LEU A 252 -21.36 -19.67 -2.13
N ARG A 253 -20.13 -19.63 -1.59
CA ARG A 253 -18.95 -19.12 -2.30
C ARG A 253 -18.06 -20.26 -2.81
N LEU A 254 -17.86 -20.32 -4.12
CA LEU A 254 -16.93 -21.23 -4.80
C LEU A 254 -15.54 -20.59 -4.97
N GLY A 255 -14.55 -21.14 -4.28
CA GLY A 255 -13.17 -20.67 -4.31
C GLY A 255 -12.52 -20.74 -2.93
N HIS A 256 -11.19 -20.77 -2.91
CA HIS A 256 -10.46 -21.14 -1.70
C HIS A 256 -10.63 -20.12 -0.55
N PRO A 257 -10.91 -20.55 0.69
CA PRO A 257 -11.15 -19.69 1.85
C PRO A 257 -10.08 -18.62 2.09
N ALA A 258 -8.81 -18.93 1.78
CA ALA A 258 -7.69 -18.02 1.97
C ALA A 258 -7.71 -16.74 1.10
N ARG A 259 -8.62 -16.63 0.10
CA ARG A 259 -8.88 -15.36 -0.63
C ARG A 259 -9.96 -14.48 0.03
N LEU A 260 -10.56 -14.91 1.13
CA LEU A 260 -11.80 -14.36 1.68
C LEU A 260 -11.56 -13.84 3.11
N LEU A 261 -12.24 -12.75 3.48
CA LEU A 261 -12.29 -12.30 4.89
C LEU A 261 -13.00 -13.35 5.74
N GLU A 262 -12.65 -13.44 7.03
CA GLU A 262 -13.16 -14.45 7.97
C GLU A 262 -14.70 -14.50 8.06
N SER A 263 -15.36 -13.35 7.95
CA SER A 263 -16.82 -13.22 7.83
C SER A 263 -17.39 -13.96 6.61
N ILE A 264 -16.70 -13.90 5.47
CA ILE A 264 -17.07 -14.53 4.21
C ILE A 264 -16.69 -16.03 4.20
N GLN A 265 -15.58 -16.41 4.86
CA GLN A 265 -15.07 -17.79 4.86
C GLN A 265 -16.12 -18.81 5.30
N LYS A 266 -16.99 -18.45 6.24
CA LYS A 266 -18.11 -19.30 6.73
C LYS A 266 -19.05 -19.78 5.62
N HIS A 267 -19.15 -19.03 4.52
CA HIS A 267 -20.00 -19.32 3.36
C HIS A 267 -19.25 -20.00 2.20
N SER A 268 -17.95 -20.27 2.34
CA SER A 268 -17.20 -21.04 1.35
C SER A 268 -17.68 -22.49 1.30
N LEU A 269 -17.63 -23.12 0.12
CA LEU A 269 -17.95 -24.54 -0.06
C LEU A 269 -17.18 -25.41 0.95
N ASP A 270 -15.88 -25.14 1.11
CA ASP A 270 -14.96 -25.84 2.02
C ASP A 270 -15.42 -25.75 3.49
N ALA A 271 -15.86 -24.56 3.94
CA ALA A 271 -16.33 -24.35 5.31
C ALA A 271 -17.73 -24.94 5.55
N ILE A 272 -18.62 -24.90 4.57
CA ILE A 272 -19.97 -25.50 4.67
C ILE A 272 -19.86 -27.03 4.65
N LEU A 273 -18.98 -27.60 3.82
CA LEU A 273 -18.65 -29.04 3.85
C LEU A 273 -18.15 -29.46 5.23
N ALA A 274 -17.24 -28.69 5.83
CA ALA A 274 -16.69 -28.96 7.16
C ALA A 274 -17.69 -28.78 8.32
N GLN A 275 -18.84 -28.14 8.09
CA GLN A 275 -19.93 -27.96 9.07
C GLN A 275 -21.12 -28.91 8.83
N SER A 276 -21.14 -29.65 7.72
CA SER A 276 -22.23 -30.59 7.38
C SER A 276 -22.19 -31.86 8.24
N ASP A 277 -23.32 -32.56 8.40
CA ASP A 277 -23.37 -33.82 9.15
C ASP A 277 -22.44 -34.91 8.56
N THR A 278 -22.24 -34.86 7.24
CA THR A 278 -21.31 -35.70 6.48
C THR A 278 -19.83 -35.38 6.76
N ALA A 279 -19.51 -34.24 7.38
CA ALA A 279 -18.14 -33.81 7.67
C ALA A 279 -17.37 -34.82 8.52
N ASN A 280 -18.03 -35.46 9.48
CA ASN A 280 -17.40 -36.46 10.36
C ASN A 280 -16.89 -37.66 9.54
N ILE A 281 -17.74 -38.19 8.65
CA ILE A 281 -17.41 -39.31 7.75
C ILE A 281 -16.24 -38.93 6.82
N ILE A 282 -16.29 -37.73 6.23
CA ILE A 282 -15.21 -37.20 5.37
C ILE A 282 -13.91 -37.03 6.16
N ALA A 283 -13.98 -36.56 7.41
CA ALA A 283 -12.81 -36.40 8.28
C ALA A 283 -12.21 -37.75 8.71
N ASP A 284 -13.01 -38.77 8.96
CA ASP A 284 -12.53 -40.11 9.31
C ASP A 284 -11.87 -40.81 8.10
N ILE A 285 -12.49 -40.76 6.91
CA ILE A 285 -11.85 -41.28 5.68
C ILE A 285 -10.50 -40.59 5.41
N ARG A 286 -10.39 -39.27 5.64
CA ARG A 286 -9.11 -38.54 5.53
C ARG A 286 -8.08 -39.00 6.57
N LYS A 287 -8.49 -39.24 7.84
CA LYS A 287 -7.60 -39.81 8.87
C LYS A 287 -7.10 -41.20 8.45
N ASP A 288 -7.95 -42.01 7.83
CA ASP A 288 -7.58 -43.38 7.41
C ASP A 288 -6.64 -43.38 6.20
N ILE A 289 -6.83 -42.46 5.24
CA ILE A 289 -5.84 -42.20 4.18
C ILE A 289 -4.49 -41.77 4.78
N ASP A 290 -4.49 -40.82 5.72
CA ASP A 290 -3.26 -40.32 6.35
C ASP A 290 -2.57 -41.43 7.21
N LYS A 291 -3.33 -42.31 7.88
CA LYS A 291 -2.81 -43.51 8.57
C LYS A 291 -2.16 -44.49 7.58
N ALA A 292 -2.86 -44.86 6.50
CA ALA A 292 -2.35 -45.79 5.50
C ALA A 292 -1.09 -45.24 4.81
N PHE A 293 -1.05 -43.92 4.54
CA PHE A 293 0.12 -43.25 4.01
C PHE A 293 1.30 -43.23 5.00
N ALA A 294 1.04 -43.04 6.30
CA ALA A 294 2.06 -43.16 7.34
C ALA A 294 2.58 -44.61 7.50
N GLY A 295 1.74 -45.62 7.29
CA GLY A 295 2.15 -47.03 7.18
C GLY A 295 3.05 -47.27 5.96
N MET A 296 2.64 -46.77 4.78
CA MET A 296 3.39 -46.84 3.53
C MET A 296 4.78 -46.17 3.61
N LYS A 297 4.94 -45.10 4.40
CA LYS A 297 6.26 -44.49 4.68
C LYS A 297 7.15 -45.37 5.58
N LYS A 298 6.59 -46.16 6.50
CA LYS A 298 7.35 -46.97 7.48
C LYS A 298 7.82 -48.32 6.94
N MET A 299 7.04 -48.98 6.08
CA MET A 299 7.39 -50.33 5.59
C MET A 299 8.40 -50.30 4.43
N GLN A 300 9.44 -51.12 4.55
CA GLN A 300 10.44 -51.34 3.49
C GLN A 300 10.05 -52.43 2.49
N GLN A 301 9.22 -53.41 2.89
CA GLN A 301 8.86 -54.53 2.02
C GLN A 301 7.98 -54.11 0.84
N LYS A 302 8.32 -54.61 -0.35
CA LYS A 302 7.70 -54.20 -1.63
C LYS A 302 6.24 -54.65 -1.76
N GLY A 303 5.87 -55.80 -1.18
CA GLY A 303 4.53 -56.39 -1.26
C GLY A 303 3.48 -55.63 -0.44
N GLU A 304 3.74 -55.43 0.87
CA GLU A 304 2.84 -54.67 1.75
C GLU A 304 2.59 -53.24 1.24
N ARG A 305 3.61 -52.62 0.64
CA ARG A 305 3.52 -51.29 0.01
C ARG A 305 2.52 -51.23 -1.15
N VAL A 306 2.25 -52.35 -1.84
CA VAL A 306 1.20 -52.44 -2.86
C VAL A 306 -0.19 -52.53 -2.23
N ASN A 307 -0.33 -53.25 -1.10
CA ASN A 307 -1.60 -53.32 -0.37
C ASN A 307 -2.01 -51.92 0.15
N PHE A 308 -1.10 -51.19 0.81
CA PHE A 308 -1.37 -49.81 1.25
C PHE A 308 -1.65 -48.86 0.06
N LYS A 309 -0.96 -49.02 -1.08
CA LYS A 309 -1.30 -48.26 -2.31
C LYS A 309 -2.75 -48.56 -2.79
N ARG A 310 -3.20 -49.82 -2.71
CA ARG A 310 -4.58 -50.20 -3.11
C ARG A 310 -5.61 -49.64 -2.14
N GLU A 311 -5.39 -49.80 -0.83
CA GLU A 311 -6.23 -49.26 0.25
C GLU A 311 -6.39 -47.73 0.13
N ILE A 312 -5.29 -46.99 -0.04
CA ILE A 312 -5.32 -45.55 -0.29
C ILE A 312 -6.12 -45.22 -1.56
N GLY A 313 -5.98 -46.02 -2.62
CA GLY A 313 -6.75 -45.87 -3.86
C GLY A 313 -8.25 -46.13 -3.72
N GLU A 314 -8.64 -47.05 -2.84
CA GLU A 314 -10.04 -47.37 -2.51
C GLU A 314 -10.65 -46.28 -1.61
N LEU A 315 -9.97 -45.88 -0.54
CA LEU A 315 -10.38 -44.79 0.35
C LEU A 315 -10.51 -43.45 -0.39
N ARG A 316 -9.60 -43.16 -1.35
CA ARG A 316 -9.70 -41.97 -2.22
C ARG A 316 -10.90 -42.01 -3.17
N LYS A 317 -11.29 -43.18 -3.67
CA LYS A 317 -12.52 -43.33 -4.48
C LYS A 317 -13.76 -43.08 -3.64
N GLU A 318 -13.81 -43.63 -2.42
CA GLU A 318 -14.94 -43.35 -1.51
C GLU A 318 -14.97 -41.86 -1.11
N LEU A 319 -13.84 -41.27 -0.69
CA LEU A 319 -13.75 -39.85 -0.35
C LEU A 319 -14.31 -38.98 -1.47
N LYS A 320 -13.89 -39.21 -2.72
CA LYS A 320 -14.35 -38.48 -3.90
C LYS A 320 -15.84 -38.66 -4.18
N SER A 321 -16.39 -39.84 -3.91
CA SER A 321 -17.84 -40.12 -4.03
C SER A 321 -18.65 -39.39 -2.94
N ARG A 322 -18.25 -39.52 -1.67
CA ARG A 322 -18.88 -38.83 -0.53
C ARG A 322 -18.83 -37.32 -0.66
N GLU A 323 -17.66 -36.77 -1.02
CA GLU A 323 -17.48 -35.33 -1.29
C GLU A 323 -18.36 -34.87 -2.46
N ALA A 324 -18.41 -35.60 -3.58
CA ALA A 324 -19.27 -35.25 -4.71
C ALA A 324 -20.76 -35.22 -4.31
N THR A 325 -21.25 -36.20 -3.54
CA THR A 325 -22.64 -36.22 -3.05
C THR A 325 -22.93 -35.03 -2.14
N ALA A 326 -22.06 -34.75 -1.16
CA ALA A 326 -22.23 -33.61 -0.25
C ALA A 326 -22.18 -32.25 -1.00
N ILE A 327 -21.23 -32.08 -1.92
CA ILE A 327 -21.13 -30.90 -2.79
C ILE A 327 -22.41 -30.73 -3.62
N THR A 328 -22.96 -31.81 -4.20
CA THR A 328 -24.21 -31.78 -4.98
C THR A 328 -25.38 -31.28 -4.13
N GLN A 329 -25.52 -31.76 -2.89
CA GLN A 329 -26.60 -31.35 -1.98
C GLN A 329 -26.44 -29.89 -1.55
N ILE A 330 -25.22 -29.47 -1.20
CA ILE A 330 -24.92 -28.08 -0.81
C ILE A 330 -25.22 -27.12 -1.96
N LEU A 331 -24.74 -27.42 -3.18
CA LEU A 331 -25.01 -26.62 -4.38
C LEU A 331 -26.52 -26.47 -4.64
N LYS A 332 -27.27 -27.59 -4.65
CA LYS A 332 -28.74 -27.59 -4.86
C LYS A 332 -29.53 -26.88 -3.75
N SER A 333 -28.92 -26.61 -2.59
CA SER A 333 -29.57 -25.94 -1.46
C SER A 333 -29.34 -24.43 -1.40
N ALA A 334 -28.38 -23.92 -2.19
CA ALA A 334 -28.03 -22.50 -2.24
C ALA A 334 -28.88 -21.76 -3.27
N ASN A 335 -29.28 -20.52 -2.98
CA ASN A 335 -29.99 -19.66 -3.92
C ASN A 335 -29.06 -18.82 -4.79
N VAL A 336 -27.90 -18.44 -4.23
CA VAL A 336 -26.90 -17.64 -4.93
C VAL A 336 -25.55 -18.34 -4.81
N VAL A 337 -24.98 -18.73 -5.95
CA VAL A 337 -23.67 -19.36 -6.03
C VAL A 337 -22.67 -18.32 -6.53
N LEU A 338 -21.75 -17.92 -5.66
CA LEU A 338 -20.76 -16.88 -5.93
C LEU A 338 -19.45 -17.49 -6.43
N SER A 339 -19.04 -17.16 -7.66
CA SER A 339 -17.83 -17.68 -8.30
C SER A 339 -16.96 -16.57 -8.91
N THR A 340 -15.72 -16.90 -9.30
CA THR A 340 -15.03 -16.14 -10.35
C THR A 340 -15.42 -16.72 -11.71
N ASN A 341 -15.32 -15.95 -12.79
CA ASN A 341 -15.54 -16.43 -14.17
C ASN A 341 -14.83 -17.78 -14.40
N THR A 342 -13.52 -17.82 -14.11
CA THR A 342 -12.66 -19.00 -14.21
C THR A 342 -12.97 -20.12 -13.23
N GLY A 343 -13.71 -19.85 -12.15
CA GLY A 343 -14.16 -20.84 -11.16
C GLY A 343 -15.52 -21.46 -11.49
N ALA A 344 -16.27 -20.88 -12.42
CA ALA A 344 -17.58 -21.35 -12.88
C ALA A 344 -17.49 -22.44 -13.98
N CYS A 345 -16.29 -22.98 -14.25
CA CYS A 345 -16.06 -23.96 -15.31
C CYS A 345 -16.62 -25.35 -15.01
N ASP A 346 -16.85 -26.11 -16.08
CA ASP A 346 -17.43 -27.47 -16.03
C ASP A 346 -16.46 -28.55 -15.51
N ASP A 347 -15.18 -28.23 -15.32
CA ASP A 347 -14.26 -29.05 -14.53
C ASP A 347 -14.47 -28.90 -13.01
N GLY A 348 -15.12 -27.81 -12.58
CA GLY A 348 -15.24 -27.37 -11.19
C GLY A 348 -16.42 -28.00 -10.43
N PRO A 349 -16.84 -27.40 -9.30
CA PRO A 349 -17.99 -27.87 -8.52
C PRO A 349 -19.32 -27.83 -9.31
N LEU A 350 -19.47 -26.90 -10.26
CA LEU A 350 -20.72 -26.69 -11.00
C LEU A 350 -21.10 -27.85 -11.95
N LYS A 351 -20.23 -28.84 -12.16
CA LYS A 351 -20.52 -30.06 -12.95
C LYS A 351 -21.46 -31.05 -12.25
N PHE A 352 -21.66 -30.88 -10.95
CA PHE A 352 -22.62 -31.67 -10.17
C PHE A 352 -24.06 -31.12 -10.26
N LEU A 353 -24.26 -30.06 -11.07
CA LEU A 353 -25.55 -29.43 -11.36
C LEU A 353 -25.91 -29.65 -12.84
N PRO A 354 -27.20 -29.80 -13.19
CA PRO A 354 -27.62 -29.84 -14.59
C PRO A 354 -27.33 -28.51 -15.30
N ALA A 355 -27.25 -28.54 -16.64
CA ALA A 355 -26.95 -27.35 -17.44
C ALA A 355 -27.97 -26.21 -17.23
N GLU A 356 -29.26 -26.57 -17.15
CA GLU A 356 -30.38 -25.65 -16.92
C GLU A 356 -30.59 -25.28 -15.44
N HIS A 357 -29.59 -25.48 -14.57
CA HIS A 357 -29.75 -25.17 -13.16
C HIS A 357 -29.89 -23.68 -12.88
N PHE A 358 -29.11 -22.82 -13.54
CA PHE A 358 -29.10 -21.38 -13.23
C PHE A 358 -30.08 -20.61 -14.11
N ASP A 359 -30.88 -19.77 -13.47
CA ASP A 359 -31.78 -18.85 -14.17
C ASP A 359 -30.97 -17.71 -14.78
N TRP A 360 -30.22 -17.00 -13.94
CA TRP A 360 -29.54 -15.73 -14.24
C TRP A 360 -28.04 -15.81 -13.92
N VAL A 361 -27.22 -15.18 -14.76
CA VAL A 361 -25.79 -14.93 -14.52
C VAL A 361 -25.54 -13.45 -14.27
N VAL A 362 -24.83 -13.12 -13.18
CA VAL A 362 -24.52 -11.74 -12.81
C VAL A 362 -23.00 -11.55 -12.77
N ILE A 363 -22.46 -10.64 -13.58
CA ILE A 363 -21.01 -10.43 -13.69
C ILE A 363 -20.67 -9.01 -13.22
N ASP A 364 -20.26 -8.86 -11.96
CA ASP A 364 -19.69 -7.59 -11.45
C ASP A 364 -18.21 -7.44 -11.85
N GLU A 365 -17.80 -6.19 -12.07
CA GLU A 365 -16.58 -5.79 -12.79
C GLU A 365 -16.39 -6.48 -14.15
N CYS A 366 -17.48 -6.60 -14.93
CA CYS A 366 -17.45 -7.16 -16.29
C CYS A 366 -16.56 -6.37 -17.24
N ALA A 367 -16.43 -5.05 -17.06
CA ALA A 367 -15.53 -4.21 -17.85
C ALA A 367 -14.04 -4.57 -17.69
N GLN A 368 -13.66 -5.16 -16.55
CA GLN A 368 -12.29 -5.60 -16.26
C GLN A 368 -12.07 -7.08 -16.65
N ALA A 369 -13.05 -7.74 -17.28
CA ALA A 369 -12.98 -9.15 -17.65
C ALA A 369 -12.86 -9.33 -19.17
N LEU A 370 -11.88 -10.15 -19.59
CA LEU A 370 -11.80 -10.66 -20.97
C LEU A 370 -13.13 -11.32 -21.34
N GLU A 371 -13.69 -11.01 -22.51
CA GLU A 371 -14.98 -11.55 -22.94
C GLU A 371 -15.00 -13.09 -22.94
N SER A 372 -13.91 -13.71 -23.39
CA SER A 372 -13.69 -15.17 -23.36
C SER A 372 -13.78 -15.80 -21.96
N SER A 373 -13.54 -15.02 -20.90
CA SER A 373 -13.76 -15.46 -19.53
C SER A 373 -15.24 -15.40 -19.13
N CYS A 374 -15.98 -14.38 -19.59
CA CYS A 374 -17.41 -14.22 -19.28
C CYS A 374 -18.24 -15.38 -19.85
N TRP A 375 -17.88 -15.86 -21.04
CA TRP A 375 -18.52 -17.03 -21.67
C TRP A 375 -18.48 -18.32 -20.82
N ILE A 376 -17.51 -18.47 -19.90
CA ILE A 376 -17.48 -19.61 -18.95
C ILE A 376 -18.74 -19.64 -18.06
N ALA A 377 -19.28 -18.47 -17.69
CA ALA A 377 -20.49 -18.38 -16.87
C ALA A 377 -21.77 -18.26 -17.72
N LEU A 378 -21.74 -17.46 -18.80
CA LEU A 378 -22.94 -17.10 -19.58
C LEU A 378 -23.67 -18.30 -20.19
N LEU A 379 -22.94 -19.33 -20.62
CA LEU A 379 -23.53 -20.53 -21.25
C LEU A 379 -24.45 -21.36 -20.33
N ARG A 380 -24.44 -21.07 -19.02
CA ARG A 380 -25.20 -21.78 -17.97
C ARG A 380 -26.52 -21.13 -17.58
N ALA A 381 -26.92 -20.02 -18.22
CA ALA A 381 -28.12 -19.28 -17.86
C ALA A 381 -28.85 -18.67 -19.08
N ARG A 382 -30.13 -18.34 -18.91
CA ARG A 382 -31.00 -17.75 -19.94
C ARG A 382 -30.98 -16.22 -19.97
N LYS A 383 -30.57 -15.59 -18.87
CA LYS A 383 -30.45 -14.14 -18.70
C LYS A 383 -29.09 -13.77 -18.13
N CYS A 384 -28.51 -12.66 -18.58
CA CYS A 384 -27.34 -12.08 -17.92
C CYS A 384 -27.52 -10.62 -17.51
N ILE A 385 -26.82 -10.25 -16.43
CA ILE A 385 -26.75 -8.89 -15.91
C ILE A 385 -25.27 -8.56 -15.75
N LEU A 386 -24.79 -7.60 -16.54
CA LEU A 386 -23.39 -7.17 -16.56
C LEU A 386 -23.28 -5.87 -15.76
N ALA A 387 -22.42 -5.83 -14.76
CA ALA A 387 -22.14 -4.63 -13.99
C ALA A 387 -20.65 -4.28 -14.06
N GLY A 388 -20.31 -3.01 -14.16
CA GLY A 388 -18.93 -2.55 -14.23
C GLY A 388 -18.82 -1.09 -14.63
N ASP A 389 -17.63 -0.71 -15.10
CA ASP A 389 -17.38 0.61 -15.66
C ASP A 389 -16.30 0.56 -16.74
N TYR A 390 -16.72 0.73 -18.01
CA TYR A 390 -15.82 0.74 -19.17
C TYR A 390 -14.95 2.00 -19.27
N LYS A 391 -15.19 3.03 -18.43
CA LYS A 391 -14.33 4.20 -18.28
C LYS A 391 -13.23 4.00 -17.24
N GLN A 392 -13.24 2.90 -16.49
CA GLN A 392 -12.14 2.46 -15.63
C GLN A 392 -11.28 1.41 -16.36
N LEU A 393 -10.24 0.88 -15.69
CA LEU A 393 -9.24 0.00 -16.30
C LEU A 393 -9.85 -1.20 -17.07
N PRO A 394 -9.40 -1.46 -18.31
CA PRO A 394 -9.81 -2.61 -19.12
C PRO A 394 -9.18 -3.91 -18.58
N PRO A 395 -9.43 -5.09 -19.20
CA PRO A 395 -8.72 -6.31 -18.84
C PRO A 395 -7.20 -6.15 -19.08
N THR A 396 -6.39 -6.47 -18.08
CA THR A 396 -4.92 -6.41 -18.20
C THR A 396 -4.43 -7.47 -19.19
N ILE A 397 -3.64 -7.04 -20.17
CA ILE A 397 -3.10 -7.87 -21.26
C ILE A 397 -1.59 -7.62 -21.36
N LYS A 398 -0.82 -8.68 -21.59
CA LYS A 398 0.64 -8.66 -21.73
C LYS A 398 1.07 -8.27 -23.14
N SER A 399 0.48 -8.88 -24.16
CA SER A 399 0.85 -8.61 -25.55
C SER A 399 0.09 -7.40 -26.08
N GLN A 400 0.77 -6.26 -26.22
CA GLN A 400 0.18 -5.07 -26.84
C GLN A 400 -0.35 -5.35 -28.26
N LYS A 401 0.21 -6.36 -28.96
CA LYS A 401 -0.27 -6.87 -30.25
C LYS A 401 -1.65 -7.55 -30.16
N THR A 402 -1.95 -8.28 -29.08
CA THR A 402 -3.28 -8.90 -28.89
C THR A 402 -4.28 -7.87 -28.37
N ALA A 403 -3.84 -6.98 -27.48
CA ALA A 403 -4.64 -5.85 -26.98
C ALA A 403 -5.15 -4.97 -28.13
N SER A 404 -4.28 -4.57 -29.06
CA SER A 404 -4.63 -3.72 -30.22
C SER A 404 -5.45 -4.43 -31.30
N LYS A 405 -5.34 -5.77 -31.41
CA LYS A 405 -6.24 -6.59 -32.24
C LYS A 405 -7.64 -6.78 -31.63
N GLY A 406 -7.91 -6.21 -30.45
CA GLY A 406 -9.24 -6.20 -29.82
C GLY A 406 -9.42 -7.15 -28.65
N LEU A 407 -8.39 -7.87 -28.18
CA LEU A 407 -8.51 -8.70 -26.96
C LEU A 407 -8.81 -7.85 -25.71
N SER A 408 -8.46 -6.55 -25.76
CA SER A 408 -8.74 -5.54 -24.73
C SER A 408 -10.21 -5.13 -24.63
N LEU A 409 -11.02 -5.39 -25.65
CA LEU A 409 -12.44 -5.02 -25.66
C LEU A 409 -13.22 -5.97 -24.74
N SER A 410 -13.72 -5.42 -23.62
CA SER A 410 -14.58 -6.19 -22.71
C SER A 410 -15.96 -6.43 -23.32
N LEU A 411 -16.61 -7.54 -22.93
CA LEU A 411 -17.99 -7.86 -23.33
C LEU A 411 -18.94 -6.69 -23.04
N MET A 412 -18.79 -6.07 -21.87
CA MET A 412 -19.60 -4.93 -21.44
C MET A 412 -19.42 -3.74 -22.39
N GLU A 413 -18.18 -3.41 -22.75
CA GLU A 413 -17.90 -2.29 -23.66
C GLU A 413 -18.41 -2.56 -25.08
N ARG A 414 -18.24 -3.78 -25.60
CA ARG A 414 -18.78 -4.20 -26.91
C ARG A 414 -20.31 -4.07 -26.97
N LEU A 415 -21.01 -4.44 -25.91
CA LEU A 415 -22.48 -4.34 -25.85
C LEU A 415 -22.98 -2.91 -25.66
N ILE A 416 -22.25 -2.07 -24.90
CA ILE A 416 -22.54 -0.63 -24.77
C ILE A 416 -22.42 0.04 -26.15
N GLN A 417 -21.37 -0.27 -26.92
CA GLN A 417 -21.19 0.23 -28.28
C GLN A 417 -22.27 -0.27 -29.26
N MET A 418 -22.77 -1.49 -29.08
CA MET A 418 -23.78 -2.11 -29.96
C MET A 418 -25.22 -1.62 -29.69
N TYR A 419 -25.57 -1.37 -28.43
CA TYR A 419 -26.97 -1.18 -28.01
C TYR A 419 -27.25 0.16 -27.29
N GLY A 420 -26.24 0.79 -26.68
CA GLY A 420 -26.43 2.01 -25.89
C GLY A 420 -27.53 1.87 -24.83
N ASP A 421 -28.30 2.94 -24.62
CA ASP A 421 -29.32 3.05 -23.56
C ASP A 421 -30.53 2.09 -23.73
N SER A 422 -30.58 1.27 -24.78
CA SER A 422 -31.59 0.21 -24.89
C SER A 422 -31.33 -0.99 -23.96
N VAL A 423 -30.06 -1.23 -23.59
CA VAL A 423 -29.66 -2.27 -22.61
C VAL A 423 -28.89 -1.72 -21.40
N VAL A 424 -28.50 -0.44 -21.43
CA VAL A 424 -27.65 0.18 -20.41
C VAL A 424 -28.46 1.08 -19.47
N ARG A 425 -28.16 1.02 -18.18
CA ARG A 425 -28.47 2.09 -17.22
C ARG A 425 -27.23 2.52 -16.47
N MET A 426 -27.03 3.84 -16.37
CA MET A 426 -25.90 4.45 -15.68
C MET A 426 -26.34 5.01 -14.33
N LEU A 427 -25.61 4.65 -13.27
CA LEU A 427 -25.80 5.24 -11.95
C LEU A 427 -25.13 6.62 -11.91
N THR A 428 -25.83 7.62 -11.37
CA THR A 428 -25.41 9.05 -11.45
C THR A 428 -25.02 9.64 -10.10
N VAL A 429 -25.70 9.26 -9.02
CA VAL A 429 -25.40 9.76 -7.66
C VAL A 429 -24.20 9.01 -7.07
N GLN A 430 -23.16 9.73 -6.64
CA GLN A 430 -21.94 9.16 -6.04
C GLN A 430 -21.77 9.54 -4.55
N TYR A 431 -21.26 8.58 -3.78
CA TYR A 431 -21.21 8.60 -2.31
C TYR A 431 -19.77 8.53 -1.76
N ARG A 432 -18.77 8.90 -2.56
CA ARG A 432 -17.33 8.76 -2.24
C ARG A 432 -16.62 10.10 -2.13
N MET A 433 -16.69 10.90 -3.19
CA MET A 433 -15.80 12.02 -3.49
C MET A 433 -16.43 13.36 -3.09
N ASN A 434 -15.59 14.29 -2.63
CA ASN A 434 -15.88 15.72 -2.63
C ASN A 434 -16.27 16.17 -4.06
N SER A 435 -17.17 17.15 -4.20
CA SER A 435 -17.64 17.63 -5.50
C SER A 435 -16.48 18.10 -6.39
N ALA A 436 -15.49 18.81 -5.85
CA ALA A 436 -14.32 19.28 -6.61
C ALA A 436 -13.48 18.12 -7.19
N ILE A 437 -13.42 16.96 -6.52
CA ILE A 437 -12.72 15.76 -7.00
C ILE A 437 -13.57 15.02 -8.04
N MET A 438 -14.89 14.97 -7.82
CA MET A 438 -15.85 14.35 -8.75
C MET A 438 -15.94 15.13 -10.07
N ASP A 439 -15.94 16.46 -10.02
CA ASP A 439 -16.31 17.34 -11.13
C ASP A 439 -15.44 17.15 -12.37
N TRP A 440 -14.12 17.04 -12.20
CA TRP A 440 -13.19 16.73 -13.29
C TRP A 440 -13.53 15.39 -13.95
N ALA A 441 -13.60 14.31 -13.15
CA ALA A 441 -13.89 12.97 -13.68
C ALA A 441 -15.28 12.93 -14.34
N SER A 442 -16.27 13.58 -13.74
CA SER A 442 -17.63 13.72 -14.27
C SER A 442 -17.62 14.30 -15.67
N LYS A 443 -16.97 15.46 -15.86
CA LYS A 443 -16.89 16.18 -17.15
C LYS A 443 -16.14 15.35 -18.20
N GLU A 444 -14.91 14.97 -17.92
CA GLU A 444 -14.00 14.34 -18.90
C GLU A 444 -14.42 12.91 -19.27
N MET A 445 -14.84 12.10 -18.29
CA MET A 445 -15.08 10.66 -18.51
C MET A 445 -16.56 10.27 -18.58
N TYR A 446 -17.44 11.02 -17.93
CA TYR A 446 -18.86 10.67 -17.74
C TYR A 446 -19.86 11.72 -18.26
N GLN A 447 -19.42 12.65 -19.11
CA GLN A 447 -20.25 13.65 -19.80
C GLN A 447 -21.01 14.60 -18.85
N GLY A 448 -20.43 14.90 -17.69
CA GLY A 448 -21.03 15.75 -16.65
C GLY A 448 -22.16 15.09 -15.85
N ARG A 449 -22.45 13.79 -16.05
CA ARG A 449 -23.63 13.11 -15.48
C ARG A 449 -23.48 12.62 -14.03
N LEU A 450 -22.32 12.78 -13.39
CA LEU A 450 -22.17 12.42 -11.97
C LEU A 450 -22.60 13.57 -11.05
N VAL A 451 -23.34 13.24 -10.00
CA VAL A 451 -23.81 14.17 -8.96
C VAL A 451 -23.32 13.70 -7.60
N ALA A 452 -22.76 14.60 -6.79
CA ALA A 452 -22.30 14.26 -5.45
C ALA A 452 -23.49 14.17 -4.48
N HIS A 453 -23.57 13.09 -3.72
CA HIS A 453 -24.53 13.03 -2.61
C HIS A 453 -24.15 14.05 -1.52
N SER A 454 -25.14 14.69 -0.89
CA SER A 454 -24.93 15.76 0.10
C SER A 454 -24.02 15.35 1.28
N SER A 455 -23.97 14.05 1.62
CA SER A 455 -23.09 13.51 2.66
C SER A 455 -21.59 13.48 2.29
N VAL A 456 -21.22 13.74 1.03
CA VAL A 456 -19.83 13.80 0.56
C VAL A 456 -19.51 15.07 -0.23
N GLU A 457 -20.51 15.76 -0.79
CA GLU A 457 -20.34 16.97 -1.62
C GLU A 457 -19.25 17.93 -1.10
N LYS A 458 -19.28 18.28 0.19
CA LYS A 458 -18.41 19.31 0.78
C LYS A 458 -17.41 18.77 1.82
N HIS A 459 -17.23 17.44 1.91
CA HIS A 459 -16.41 16.84 2.98
C HIS A 459 -14.90 17.01 2.76
N LEU A 460 -14.15 17.27 3.83
CA LEU A 460 -12.73 17.61 3.85
C LEU A 460 -11.99 16.84 4.95
N LEU A 461 -10.66 16.79 4.93
CA LEU A 461 -9.89 16.00 5.91
C LEU A 461 -10.05 16.54 7.34
N LYS A 462 -10.17 17.86 7.51
CA LYS A 462 -10.41 18.52 8.81
C LYS A 462 -11.69 18.09 9.53
N ASP A 463 -12.69 17.52 8.82
CA ASP A 463 -13.91 17.02 9.45
C ASP A 463 -13.72 15.61 10.09
N LEU A 464 -12.56 14.98 9.89
CA LEU A 464 -12.24 13.68 10.49
C LEU A 464 -11.89 13.83 11.97
N THR A 465 -12.43 12.93 12.80
CA THR A 465 -12.25 12.96 14.26
C THR A 465 -10.77 12.88 14.65
N GLY A 466 -10.24 13.98 15.19
CA GLY A 466 -8.86 14.11 15.65
C GLY A 466 -7.87 14.67 14.62
N VAL A 467 -8.34 15.16 13.47
CA VAL A 467 -7.52 15.93 12.52
C VAL A 467 -7.56 17.41 12.90
N THR A 468 -6.44 18.11 12.77
CA THR A 468 -6.31 19.56 12.98
C THR A 468 -6.64 20.32 11.71
N CYS A 469 -7.20 21.53 11.84
CA CYS A 469 -7.52 22.38 10.69
C CYS A 469 -6.26 23.14 10.22
N VAL A 470 -5.46 22.50 9.37
CA VAL A 470 -4.35 23.11 8.61
C VAL A 470 -4.71 23.23 7.12
N GLU A 471 -3.89 23.89 6.34
CA GLU A 471 -4.07 24.12 4.88
C GLU A 471 -4.30 22.80 4.13
N ASP A 472 -3.35 21.86 4.23
CA ASP A 472 -3.40 20.54 3.58
C ASP A 472 -4.68 19.75 3.87
N THR A 473 -5.28 19.99 5.04
CA THR A 473 -6.52 19.31 5.49
C THR A 473 -7.81 20.07 5.13
N SER A 474 -7.66 21.31 4.69
CA SER A 474 -8.75 22.24 4.34
C SER A 474 -9.07 22.27 2.85
N VAL A 475 -8.17 21.76 2.00
CA VAL A 475 -8.35 21.72 0.54
C VAL A 475 -8.64 20.30 0.03
N PRO A 476 -9.56 20.12 -0.94
CA PRO A 476 -9.86 18.82 -1.53
C PRO A 476 -8.93 18.45 -2.71
N LEU A 477 -8.27 19.44 -3.30
CA LEU A 477 -7.38 19.34 -4.45
C LEU A 477 -6.09 20.10 -4.12
N LEU A 478 -4.93 19.44 -4.24
CA LEU A 478 -3.60 20.05 -4.12
C LEU A 478 -2.70 19.58 -5.26
N LEU A 479 -2.14 20.52 -6.03
CA LEU A 479 -1.13 20.26 -7.04
C LEU A 479 0.24 20.69 -6.50
N ILE A 480 1.22 19.80 -6.50
CA ILE A 480 2.61 20.11 -6.17
C ILE A 480 3.44 19.94 -7.45
N ASP A 481 3.79 21.07 -8.05
CA ASP A 481 4.49 21.11 -9.33
C ASP A 481 6.02 20.98 -9.17
N THR A 482 6.60 20.02 -9.88
CA THR A 482 8.05 19.77 -9.93
C THR A 482 8.73 20.38 -11.16
N ALA A 483 7.98 21.04 -12.05
CA ALA A 483 8.52 21.77 -13.19
C ALA A 483 9.57 22.80 -12.75
N GLY A 484 10.63 22.98 -13.56
CA GLY A 484 11.76 23.88 -13.24
C GLY A 484 12.66 23.44 -12.07
N CYS A 485 12.22 22.54 -11.20
CA CYS A 485 12.94 22.14 -9.97
C CYS A 485 14.08 21.13 -10.21
N GLY A 486 14.30 20.71 -11.47
CA GLY A 486 15.35 19.75 -11.84
C GLY A 486 15.07 18.28 -11.47
N LEU A 487 13.90 17.99 -10.89
CA LEU A 487 13.48 16.68 -10.39
C LEU A 487 13.08 15.71 -11.54
N SER A 488 14.07 15.35 -12.35
CA SER A 488 13.92 14.55 -13.57
C SER A 488 13.67 13.07 -13.28
N GLU A 489 13.06 12.36 -14.23
CA GLU A 489 12.92 10.90 -14.15
C GLU A 489 14.28 10.17 -14.22
N MET A 490 14.39 9.04 -13.52
CA MET A 490 15.60 8.22 -13.51
C MET A 490 15.83 7.51 -14.86
N GLU A 491 17.05 7.58 -15.36
CA GLU A 491 17.51 6.74 -16.47
C GLU A 491 17.81 5.32 -15.94
N VAL A 492 17.03 4.34 -16.41
CA VAL A 492 17.12 2.93 -16.02
C VAL A 492 17.13 2.08 -17.28
N THR A 493 17.85 0.97 -17.27
CA THR A 493 17.96 0.04 -18.41
C THR A 493 16.68 -0.76 -18.69
N ASP A 494 15.69 -0.70 -17.81
CA ASP A 494 14.36 -1.29 -18.00
C ASP A 494 13.39 -0.24 -18.54
N GLU A 495 13.16 -0.27 -19.86
CA GLU A 495 12.24 0.67 -20.53
C GLU A 495 10.79 0.57 -20.02
N GLN A 496 10.40 -0.52 -19.36
CA GLN A 496 9.02 -0.76 -18.92
C GLN A 496 8.65 -0.04 -17.61
N SER A 497 9.61 0.54 -16.88
CA SER A 497 9.33 1.14 -15.57
C SER A 497 10.19 2.38 -15.27
N LYS A 498 9.55 3.42 -14.71
CA LYS A 498 10.18 4.69 -14.35
C LYS A 498 10.11 4.94 -12.84
N GLY A 499 11.04 5.76 -12.35
CA GLY A 499 11.10 6.27 -10.98
C GLY A 499 11.58 7.72 -10.99
N ASN A 500 11.25 8.47 -9.94
CA ASN A 500 11.63 9.85 -9.74
C ASN A 500 11.82 10.09 -8.23
N GLN A 501 13.08 10.18 -7.80
CA GLN A 501 13.42 10.33 -6.38
C GLN A 501 12.95 11.67 -5.80
N GLY A 502 12.91 12.74 -6.60
CA GLY A 502 12.40 14.03 -6.15
C GLY A 502 10.92 13.98 -5.77
N GLU A 503 10.10 13.30 -6.58
CA GLU A 503 8.70 13.05 -6.23
C GLU A 503 8.56 12.17 -4.97
N VAL A 504 9.41 11.16 -4.79
CA VAL A 504 9.41 10.33 -3.55
C VAL A 504 9.65 11.18 -2.31
N ASP A 505 10.53 12.18 -2.42
CA ASP A 505 10.93 13.04 -1.31
C ASP A 505 9.82 14.06 -0.96
N ILE A 506 9.15 14.65 -1.96
CA ILE A 506 7.97 15.51 -1.78
C ILE A 506 6.80 14.73 -1.17
N VAL A 507 6.53 13.53 -1.69
CA VAL A 507 5.44 12.67 -1.22
C VAL A 507 5.66 12.27 0.25
N GLU A 508 6.91 12.04 0.67
CA GLU A 508 7.24 11.83 2.08
C GLU A 508 6.91 13.04 2.96
N LEU A 509 7.26 14.24 2.52
CA LEU A 509 6.98 15.48 3.26
C LEU A 509 5.48 15.75 3.38
N HIS A 510 4.70 15.54 2.31
CA HIS A 510 3.24 15.72 2.36
C HIS A 510 2.55 14.70 3.27
N ILE A 511 2.98 13.43 3.23
CA ILE A 511 2.45 12.38 4.13
C ILE A 511 2.82 12.68 5.58
N LYS A 512 4.03 13.21 5.83
CA LYS A 512 4.43 13.69 7.15
C LYS A 512 3.49 14.80 7.63
N ALA A 513 3.26 15.84 6.83
CA ALA A 513 2.35 16.94 7.18
C ALA A 513 0.93 16.44 7.50
N LEU A 514 0.34 15.59 6.65
CA LEU A 514 -0.97 14.98 6.90
C LEU A 514 -1.02 14.15 8.19
N THR A 515 0.03 13.38 8.48
CA THR A 515 0.08 12.54 9.70
C THR A 515 0.38 13.32 10.97
N GLU A 516 1.16 14.39 10.91
CA GLU A 516 1.37 15.34 12.03
C GLU A 516 0.10 16.18 12.28
N ALA A 517 -0.68 16.48 11.23
CA ALA A 517 -2.02 17.06 11.35
C ALA A 517 -3.08 16.07 11.91
N GLY A 518 -2.73 14.80 12.15
CA GLY A 518 -3.59 13.79 12.80
C GLY A 518 -4.31 12.82 11.85
N VAL A 519 -4.10 12.91 10.54
CA VAL A 519 -4.65 11.93 9.58
C VAL A 519 -3.93 10.60 9.77
N LYS A 520 -4.70 9.52 9.95
CA LYS A 520 -4.12 8.19 10.27
C LYS A 520 -3.56 7.56 9.00
N ALA A 521 -2.35 6.99 9.07
CA ALA A 521 -1.67 6.40 7.91
C ALA A 521 -2.53 5.38 7.13
N LYS A 522 -3.32 4.54 7.83
CA LYS A 522 -4.30 3.61 7.22
C LYS A 522 -5.39 4.26 6.36
N ASP A 523 -5.69 5.53 6.59
CA ASP A 523 -6.76 6.30 5.94
C ASP A 523 -6.21 7.13 4.75
N ILE A 524 -4.89 7.03 4.50
CA ILE A 524 -4.14 7.58 3.36
C ILE A 524 -3.76 6.43 2.38
N ALA A 525 -3.57 6.73 1.10
CA ALA A 525 -2.77 5.89 0.20
C ALA A 525 -1.87 6.71 -0.72
N VAL A 526 -0.81 6.05 -1.19
CA VAL A 526 0.07 6.56 -2.25
C VAL A 526 -0.11 5.71 -3.50
N ILE A 527 -0.33 6.37 -4.62
CA ILE A 527 -0.54 5.76 -5.92
C ILE A 527 0.53 6.29 -6.88
N ALA A 528 1.19 5.42 -7.63
CA ALA A 528 2.06 5.82 -8.72
C ALA A 528 1.87 4.87 -9.92
N PRO A 529 1.80 5.35 -11.18
CA PRO A 529 1.57 4.46 -12.34
C PRO A 529 2.70 3.45 -12.61
N TYR A 530 3.93 3.70 -12.12
CA TYR A 530 5.09 2.86 -12.39
C TYR A 530 5.53 2.03 -11.18
N ASN A 531 5.82 0.74 -11.38
CA ASN A 531 6.17 -0.17 -10.30
C ASN A 531 7.49 0.20 -9.59
N LEU A 532 8.48 0.74 -10.32
CA LEU A 532 9.75 1.18 -9.72
C LEU A 532 9.50 2.34 -8.73
N GLN A 533 8.68 3.33 -9.10
CA GLN A 533 8.29 4.40 -8.18
C GLN A 533 7.56 3.85 -6.95
N VAL A 534 6.65 2.90 -7.13
CA VAL A 534 5.93 2.24 -6.03
C VAL A 534 6.90 1.56 -5.06
N ASP A 535 7.98 0.94 -5.55
CA ASP A 535 8.97 0.27 -4.71
C ASP A 535 9.96 1.25 -4.05
N LEU A 536 10.34 2.35 -4.71
CA LEU A 536 11.09 3.45 -4.08
C LEU A 536 10.29 4.10 -2.94
N LEU A 537 9.01 4.41 -3.18
CA LEU A 537 8.07 4.91 -2.17
C LEU A 537 7.96 3.93 -1.00
N ARG A 538 7.83 2.63 -1.27
CA ARG A 538 7.80 1.60 -0.21
C ARG A 538 9.09 1.57 0.60
N GLN A 539 10.25 1.64 -0.05
CA GLN A 539 11.54 1.60 0.63
C GLN A 539 11.71 2.78 1.60
N LYS A 540 11.25 3.98 1.23
CA LYS A 540 11.36 5.17 2.09
C LYS A 540 10.29 5.21 3.20
N LEU A 541 9.03 4.90 2.86
CA LEU A 541 7.87 5.19 3.71
C LEU A 541 7.42 4.03 4.61
N SER A 542 7.52 2.77 4.16
CA SER A 542 6.88 1.63 4.87
C SER A 542 7.46 1.39 6.28
N ALA A 543 8.71 1.80 6.50
CA ALA A 543 9.38 1.71 7.80
C ALA A 543 8.87 2.74 8.82
N ARG A 544 8.32 3.87 8.37
CA ARG A 544 7.74 4.93 9.22
C ARG A 544 6.23 4.79 9.37
N HIS A 545 5.55 4.42 8.28
CA HIS A 545 4.09 4.34 8.21
C HIS A 545 3.64 2.94 7.75
N PRO A 546 3.75 1.90 8.59
CA PRO A 546 3.47 0.51 8.19
C PRO A 546 2.00 0.21 7.85
N GLU A 547 1.07 1.11 8.18
CA GLU A 547 -0.35 1.01 7.80
C GLU A 547 -0.68 1.71 6.47
N LEU A 548 0.26 2.47 5.88
CA LEU A 548 0.07 3.22 4.65
C LEU A 548 0.02 2.28 3.43
N GLU A 549 -1.01 2.41 2.58
CA GLU A 549 -1.08 1.62 1.34
C GLU A 549 -0.35 2.30 0.19
N ILE A 550 0.75 1.69 -0.30
CA ILE A 550 1.55 2.18 -1.43
C ILE A 550 1.49 1.17 -2.58
N LYS A 551 0.90 1.57 -3.73
CA LYS A 551 0.62 0.66 -4.86
C LYS A 551 0.63 1.34 -6.22
N SER A 552 0.66 0.51 -7.27
CA SER A 552 0.25 0.92 -8.60
C SER A 552 -1.26 1.15 -8.68
N VAL A 553 -1.71 1.93 -9.67
CA VAL A 553 -3.13 2.24 -9.91
C VAL A 553 -3.95 0.95 -10.03
N ASP A 554 -3.49 0.02 -10.87
CA ASP A 554 -4.07 -1.29 -11.12
C ASP A 554 -4.17 -2.12 -9.81
N GLY A 555 -3.17 -2.01 -8.92
CA GLY A 555 -3.19 -2.62 -7.58
C GLY A 555 -4.13 -1.97 -6.57
N PHE A 556 -4.70 -0.81 -6.91
CA PHE A 556 -5.64 -0.02 -6.09
C PHE A 556 -7.09 -0.03 -6.62
N GLN A 557 -7.38 -0.72 -7.72
CA GLN A 557 -8.74 -0.85 -8.24
C GLN A 557 -9.70 -1.45 -7.18
N GLY A 558 -10.95 -0.97 -7.17
CA GLY A 558 -11.96 -1.32 -6.18
C GLY A 558 -11.78 -0.72 -4.78
N ARG A 559 -10.65 -0.08 -4.46
CA ARG A 559 -10.40 0.59 -3.16
C ARG A 559 -10.79 2.06 -3.17
N GLU A 560 -10.71 2.68 -1.99
CA GLU A 560 -10.86 4.11 -1.70
C GLU A 560 -10.13 4.48 -0.39
N LYS A 561 -9.80 5.77 -0.20
CA LYS A 561 -9.17 6.33 1.01
C LYS A 561 -9.63 7.76 1.27
N GLU A 562 -9.50 8.24 2.51
CA GLU A 562 -9.82 9.63 2.86
C GLU A 562 -8.91 10.61 2.11
N ALA A 563 -7.60 10.35 2.13
CA ALA A 563 -6.59 11.06 1.35
C ALA A 563 -5.89 10.13 0.34
N VAL A 564 -5.57 10.66 -0.85
CA VAL A 564 -4.71 9.99 -1.84
C VAL A 564 -3.61 10.94 -2.28
N VAL A 565 -2.38 10.42 -2.40
CA VAL A 565 -1.25 11.12 -3.00
C VAL A 565 -0.85 10.40 -4.28
N LEU A 566 -0.85 11.11 -5.41
CA LEU A 566 -0.57 10.57 -6.75
C LEU A 566 0.76 11.13 -7.26
N SER A 567 1.74 10.27 -7.49
CA SER A 567 3.03 10.61 -8.13
C SER A 567 2.98 10.20 -9.60
N LEU A 568 3.16 11.15 -10.52
CA LEU A 568 3.10 10.88 -11.98
C LEU A 568 4.44 10.46 -12.59
N VAL A 569 5.56 10.69 -11.90
CA VAL A 569 6.92 10.20 -12.21
C VAL A 569 7.60 10.83 -13.43
N ARG A 570 6.85 11.15 -14.48
CA ARG A 570 7.41 11.60 -15.76
C ARG A 570 7.81 13.07 -15.70
N SER A 571 9.11 13.30 -15.68
CA SER A 571 9.74 14.60 -15.92
C SER A 571 10.91 14.41 -16.88
N ASN A 572 10.78 14.90 -18.11
CA ASN A 572 11.82 14.76 -19.14
C ASN A 572 11.75 15.87 -20.21
N ARG A 573 12.92 16.24 -20.73
CA ARG A 573 13.09 17.34 -21.72
C ARG A 573 12.41 17.11 -23.08
N LYS A 574 11.74 15.98 -23.29
CA LYS A 574 11.01 15.66 -24.53
C LYS A 574 9.49 15.83 -24.41
N GLY A 575 8.95 15.98 -23.20
CA GLY A 575 7.50 15.95 -22.96
C GLY A 575 6.85 14.56 -23.11
N GLU A 576 7.65 13.48 -23.07
CA GLU A 576 7.13 12.11 -23.24
C GLU A 576 6.42 11.61 -21.98
N VAL A 577 5.09 11.49 -22.00
CA VAL A 577 4.31 10.95 -20.86
C VAL A 577 4.20 9.42 -20.86
N GLY A 578 4.29 8.76 -22.03
CA GLY A 578 4.28 7.29 -22.15
C GLY A 578 3.03 6.63 -21.54
N PHE A 579 3.23 5.67 -20.62
CA PHE A 579 2.17 4.88 -19.95
C PHE A 579 1.14 5.70 -19.16
N LEU A 580 1.39 7.00 -18.94
CA LEU A 580 0.38 7.94 -18.39
C LEU A 580 -0.73 8.31 -19.39
N ALA A 581 -0.52 8.10 -20.70
CA ALA A 581 -1.47 8.46 -21.76
C ALA A 581 -2.74 7.57 -21.81
N GLU A 582 -2.93 6.66 -20.85
CA GLU A 582 -4.15 5.85 -20.73
C GLU A 582 -5.13 6.52 -19.74
N ASP A 583 -6.04 7.34 -20.27
CA ASP A 583 -7.04 8.13 -19.52
C ASP A 583 -7.77 7.32 -18.45
N ARG A 584 -8.11 6.05 -18.76
CA ARG A 584 -8.80 5.12 -17.85
C ARG A 584 -8.00 4.84 -16.58
N ARG A 585 -6.65 4.80 -16.67
CA ARG A 585 -5.75 4.65 -15.51
C ARG A 585 -5.76 5.91 -14.64
N ILE A 586 -5.66 7.09 -15.24
CA ILE A 586 -5.67 8.37 -14.51
C ILE A 586 -7.03 8.61 -13.84
N ASN A 587 -8.14 8.33 -14.55
CA ASN A 587 -9.50 8.34 -13.99
C ASN A 587 -9.61 7.40 -12.78
N VAL A 588 -9.11 6.15 -12.87
CA VAL A 588 -9.07 5.27 -11.70
C VAL A 588 -8.26 5.91 -10.57
N ALA A 589 -7.05 6.39 -10.82
CA ALA A 589 -6.18 6.97 -9.80
C ALA A 589 -6.82 8.12 -9.02
N VAL A 590 -7.36 9.13 -9.72
CA VAL A 590 -8.00 10.30 -9.10
C VAL A 590 -9.23 9.89 -8.29
N THR A 591 -10.09 9.04 -8.86
CA THR A 591 -11.36 8.64 -8.23
C THR A 591 -11.21 7.61 -7.09
N ARG A 592 -9.98 7.40 -6.57
CA ARG A 592 -9.74 6.66 -5.31
C ARG A 592 -9.87 7.54 -4.07
N ALA A 593 -9.70 8.85 -4.21
CA ALA A 593 -9.83 9.79 -3.11
C ALA A 593 -11.28 9.93 -2.62
N ARG A 594 -11.44 10.34 -1.36
CA ARG A 594 -12.72 10.78 -0.80
C ARG A 594 -12.72 12.28 -0.55
N ARG A 595 -11.82 12.76 0.32
CA ARG A 595 -11.81 14.12 0.87
C ARG A 595 -10.71 14.99 0.29
N HIS A 596 -9.57 14.40 -0.03
CA HIS A 596 -8.38 15.11 -0.51
C HIS A 596 -7.61 14.27 -1.51
N ILE A 597 -7.16 14.89 -2.60
CA ILE A 597 -6.12 14.36 -3.48
C ILE A 597 -5.00 15.38 -3.67
N ALA A 598 -3.77 14.92 -3.41
CA ALA A 598 -2.55 15.60 -3.82
C ALA A 598 -2.00 14.94 -5.09
N VAL A 599 -1.64 15.74 -6.09
CA VAL A 599 -0.93 15.28 -7.30
C VAL A 599 0.45 15.91 -7.31
N VAL A 600 1.49 15.08 -7.43
CA VAL A 600 2.89 15.49 -7.54
C VAL A 600 3.38 15.14 -8.95
N CYS A 601 3.79 16.15 -9.71
CA CYS A 601 4.18 15.97 -11.11
C CYS A 601 4.92 17.18 -11.69
N ASP A 602 5.66 16.97 -12.78
CA ASP A 602 6.21 18.03 -13.62
C ASP A 602 5.15 18.49 -14.62
N THR A 603 4.55 19.67 -14.41
CA THR A 603 3.51 20.18 -15.33
C THR A 603 4.03 20.40 -16.75
N GLN A 604 5.29 20.78 -16.93
CA GLN A 604 5.89 21.01 -18.25
C GLN A 604 5.99 19.72 -19.07
N THR A 605 6.25 18.57 -18.42
CA THR A 605 6.18 17.26 -19.08
C THR A 605 4.74 16.78 -19.25
N VAL A 606 3.90 16.94 -18.24
CA VAL A 606 2.55 16.34 -18.15
C VAL A 606 1.51 17.04 -19.04
N GLN A 607 1.59 18.36 -19.23
CA GLN A 607 0.65 19.13 -20.06
C GLN A 607 0.70 18.80 -21.57
N ASN A 608 1.71 18.07 -22.04
CA ASN A 608 1.81 17.64 -23.45
C ASN A 608 0.74 16.60 -23.84
N HIS A 609 0.01 16.04 -22.87
CA HIS A 609 -1.10 15.13 -23.10
C HIS A 609 -2.43 15.76 -22.71
N ALA A 610 -3.38 15.86 -23.64
CA ALA A 610 -4.61 16.66 -23.48
C ALA A 610 -5.44 16.31 -22.23
N PHE A 611 -5.63 15.01 -21.94
CA PHE A 611 -6.38 14.54 -20.77
C PHE A 611 -5.65 14.76 -19.43
N LEU A 612 -4.31 14.79 -19.46
CA LEU A 612 -3.52 15.16 -18.27
C LEU A 612 -3.53 16.68 -18.08
N LYS A 613 -3.47 17.44 -19.18
CA LYS A 613 -3.62 18.89 -19.13
C LYS A 613 -4.97 19.30 -18.53
N SER A 614 -6.09 18.67 -18.90
CA SER A 614 -7.39 19.03 -18.32
C SER A 614 -7.47 18.76 -16.80
N LEU A 615 -6.72 17.77 -16.28
CA LEU A 615 -6.55 17.57 -14.84
C LEU A 615 -5.74 18.72 -14.20
N ILE A 616 -4.61 19.11 -14.79
CA ILE A 616 -3.77 20.21 -14.30
C ILE A 616 -4.54 21.55 -14.34
N ASP A 617 -5.20 21.86 -15.45
CA ASP A 617 -6.03 23.06 -15.62
C ASP A 617 -7.19 23.09 -14.60
N HIS A 618 -7.82 21.95 -14.31
CA HIS A 618 -8.87 21.84 -13.30
C HIS A 618 -8.33 22.02 -11.87
N MET A 619 -7.20 21.40 -11.53
CA MET A 619 -6.58 21.56 -10.21
C MET A 619 -6.06 22.97 -9.98
N THR A 620 -5.55 23.63 -11.02
CA THR A 620 -5.12 25.04 -10.99
C THR A 620 -6.30 26.00 -10.79
N LYS A 621 -7.50 25.64 -11.25
CA LYS A 621 -8.71 26.47 -11.15
C LYS A 621 -9.52 26.26 -9.86
N PHE A 622 -9.52 25.05 -9.31
CA PHE A 622 -10.42 24.64 -8.20
C PHE A 622 -9.69 24.08 -6.97
N GLY A 623 -8.37 24.02 -6.99
CA GLY A 623 -7.53 23.53 -5.91
C GLY A 623 -6.44 24.52 -5.52
N GLU A 624 -5.56 24.08 -4.63
CA GLU A 624 -4.34 24.80 -4.27
C GLU A 624 -3.18 24.31 -5.16
N VAL A 625 -2.28 25.23 -5.53
CA VAL A 625 -1.07 24.91 -6.31
C VAL A 625 0.15 25.41 -5.55
N ARG A 626 1.12 24.51 -5.35
CA ARG A 626 2.40 24.77 -4.70
C ARG A 626 3.55 24.30 -5.61
N THR A 627 4.71 24.92 -5.50
CA THR A 627 5.93 24.47 -6.19
C THR A 627 6.80 23.60 -5.27
N ALA A 628 7.50 22.61 -5.84
CA ALA A 628 8.41 21.77 -5.09
C ALA A 628 9.57 22.53 -4.41
N PHE A 629 9.88 23.77 -4.82
CA PHE A 629 10.81 24.64 -4.09
C PHE A 629 10.35 24.96 -2.66
N GLU A 630 9.05 24.98 -2.37
CA GLU A 630 8.51 25.15 -1.00
C GLU A 630 8.82 23.95 -0.11
N TYR A 631 8.94 22.76 -0.70
CA TYR A 631 9.16 21.49 -0.01
C TYR A 631 10.65 21.17 0.17
N ILE A 632 11.53 21.59 -0.75
CA ILE A 632 12.93 21.15 -0.79
C ILE A 632 13.91 22.32 -0.67
N GLN A 633 14.34 22.58 0.56
CA GLN A 633 15.25 23.67 0.93
C GLN A 633 16.66 23.57 0.31
N ASP A 634 17.08 22.39 -0.15
CA ASP A 634 18.42 22.13 -0.69
C ASP A 634 18.56 22.34 -2.21
N ILE A 635 17.47 22.62 -2.96
CA ILE A 635 17.54 22.83 -4.43
C ILE A 635 17.92 24.29 -4.74
N VAL A 636 19.18 24.61 -4.50
CA VAL A 636 19.87 25.73 -5.16
C VAL A 636 20.71 25.15 -6.31
N PRO A 637 20.32 25.33 -7.58
CA PRO A 637 21.09 24.78 -8.70
C PRO A 637 22.50 25.38 -8.76
N GLN A 638 23.53 24.52 -8.69
CA GLN A 638 24.95 24.89 -8.78
C GLN A 638 25.36 25.55 -10.12
N ASN A 639 24.42 25.67 -11.07
CA ASN A 639 24.63 26.26 -12.39
C ASN A 639 24.58 27.81 -12.41
N TYR A 640 24.38 28.48 -11.27
CA TYR A 640 24.38 29.94 -11.17
C TYR A 640 25.74 30.58 -10.83
N THR A 641 26.77 29.80 -10.51
CA THR A 641 28.16 30.30 -10.47
C THR A 641 28.70 30.45 -11.90
N ARG A 642 28.33 31.55 -12.55
CA ARG A 642 28.81 31.94 -13.88
C ARG A 642 30.25 32.47 -13.76
N ASP A 643 31.23 31.60 -14.00
CA ASP A 643 32.65 31.97 -14.01
C ASP A 643 32.94 33.19 -14.90
N HIS A 644 33.56 34.21 -14.30
CA HIS A 644 33.88 35.47 -14.97
C HIS A 644 35.35 35.88 -14.77
N LYS A 645 36.23 35.11 -15.40
CA LYS A 645 37.60 35.42 -15.86
C LYS A 645 38.00 34.35 -16.88
N ASP A 646 38.69 34.63 -17.99
CA ASP A 646 39.36 35.87 -18.39
C ASP A 646 38.95 36.36 -19.78
N THR A 647 38.82 37.68 -19.95
CA THR A 647 38.93 38.32 -21.27
C THR A 647 40.38 38.63 -21.59
N LYS A 648 40.93 38.06 -22.68
CA LYS A 648 41.97 38.73 -23.47
C LYS A 648 42.13 38.19 -24.90
N THR A 649 42.38 39.15 -25.80
CA THR A 649 42.98 39.04 -27.15
C THR A 649 42.25 38.33 -28.30
N ALA A 650 42.40 38.97 -29.47
CA ALA A 650 42.30 38.46 -30.85
C ALA A 650 40.91 38.17 -31.45
N SER A 651 40.45 39.15 -32.24
CA SER A 651 39.30 39.13 -33.13
C SER A 651 39.54 38.38 -34.46
N ALA A 652 38.42 37.98 -35.09
CA ALA A 652 38.21 37.81 -36.53
C ALA A 652 38.83 36.60 -37.27
N SER A 653 37.98 35.61 -37.59
CA SER A 653 37.54 35.43 -38.99
C SER A 653 36.33 34.48 -39.17
N THR A 654 35.53 34.84 -40.17
CA THR A 654 34.67 34.05 -41.08
C THR A 654 35.18 32.62 -41.42
N SER A 655 34.37 31.64 -41.86
CA SER A 655 32.93 31.60 -42.21
C SER A 655 32.42 30.17 -42.50
N SER A 656 31.12 29.93 -42.27
CA SER A 656 30.17 29.06 -43.02
C SER A 656 30.56 27.71 -43.69
N SER A 657 29.59 26.78 -43.68
CA SER A 657 29.36 25.69 -44.67
C SER A 657 30.25 24.42 -44.55
N THR A 658 29.90 23.22 -45.07
CA THR A 658 28.59 22.58 -45.39
C THR A 658 28.80 21.08 -45.71
N LYS A 659 28.02 20.18 -45.09
CA LYS A 659 27.70 18.76 -45.49
C LYS A 659 28.83 17.75 -45.79
N GLN A 660 28.50 16.47 -45.51
CA GLN A 660 28.95 15.25 -46.23
C GLN A 660 30.47 14.89 -46.14
N LYS A 661 30.90 13.63 -46.36
CA LYS A 661 30.34 12.29 -46.09
C LYS A 661 31.48 11.27 -46.31
N VAL A 662 31.45 10.13 -45.61
CA VAL A 662 31.87 8.79 -46.13
C VAL A 662 33.38 8.56 -46.47
N ARG A 663 34.00 7.76 -45.58
CA ARG A 663 34.85 6.56 -45.83
C ARG A 663 36.39 6.62 -45.96
N ASP A 664 36.89 5.50 -45.42
CA ASP A 664 38.05 4.67 -45.74
C ASP A 664 39.48 5.15 -45.46
N GLN A 665 40.22 4.24 -44.81
CA GLN A 665 41.64 4.30 -44.50
C GLN A 665 42.45 3.95 -45.77
N PRO A 666 43.76 4.26 -45.83
CA PRO A 666 44.70 3.27 -45.29
C PRO A 666 45.95 3.86 -44.60
N SER A 667 46.61 3.01 -43.80
CA SER A 667 47.92 3.28 -43.19
C SER A 667 49.09 2.83 -44.09
N SER A 668 50.23 3.55 -44.10
CA SER A 668 51.56 2.90 -43.96
C SER A 668 52.77 3.86 -43.80
N LYS A 669 53.40 3.78 -42.62
CA LYS A 669 54.86 3.66 -42.35
C LYS A 669 55.91 4.19 -43.36
N VAL A 670 56.84 5.04 -42.88
CA VAL A 670 58.29 4.95 -43.19
C VAL A 670 59.14 5.31 -41.94
N LYS A 671 60.01 4.36 -41.51
CA LYS A 671 61.41 4.41 -40.97
C LYS A 671 61.96 5.69 -40.24
N GLN A 672 63.04 5.69 -39.42
CA GLN A 672 64.15 4.72 -39.20
C GLN A 672 64.97 5.02 -37.90
N GLY A 673 65.48 3.99 -37.19
CA GLY A 673 66.65 4.05 -36.28
C GLY A 673 66.49 4.73 -34.90
N GLN A 674 67.36 4.52 -33.90
CA GLN A 674 68.41 3.49 -33.67
C GLN A 674 68.64 3.25 -32.15
N LYS A 675 69.06 2.02 -31.80
CA LYS A 675 69.88 1.60 -30.63
C LYS A 675 69.36 1.78 -29.16
N LYS A 676 69.07 0.61 -28.55
CA LYS A 676 69.27 0.20 -27.13
C LYS A 676 70.77 0.02 -26.79
N PRO A 677 71.23 -0.32 -25.55
CA PRO A 677 70.55 -0.82 -24.33
C PRO A 677 70.81 0.10 -23.09
N THR A 678 70.67 -0.22 -21.78
CA THR A 678 70.41 -1.44 -20.96
C THR A 678 69.78 -0.99 -19.61
N GLY A 679 69.04 -1.75 -18.79
CA GLY A 679 68.38 -3.06 -18.97
C GLY A 679 68.32 -3.89 -17.67
N GLY A 680 67.18 -3.88 -16.95
CA GLY A 680 66.92 -4.58 -15.66
C GLY A 680 66.69 -3.61 -14.49
N SER A 681 66.00 -3.95 -13.38
CA SER A 681 65.11 -5.10 -13.10
C SER A 681 64.24 -4.82 -11.84
N ASN A 682 63.12 -5.53 -11.68
CA ASN A 682 62.15 -5.62 -10.56
C ASN A 682 62.40 -4.83 -9.25
N LYS A 683 61.36 -4.12 -8.75
CA LYS A 683 60.64 -4.48 -7.49
C LYS A 683 59.40 -3.62 -7.20
N GLU A 684 58.55 -4.14 -6.30
CA GLU A 684 57.39 -3.46 -5.69
C GLU A 684 57.83 -2.61 -4.47
N ASN A 685 57.03 -1.60 -4.05
CA ASN A 685 56.34 -1.54 -2.73
C ASN A 685 56.02 -0.14 -2.13
N ILE A 686 54.84 -0.07 -1.47
CA ILE A 686 54.52 0.57 -0.16
C ILE A 686 54.51 2.12 0.04
N ALA A 687 53.27 2.64 0.17
CA ALA A 687 52.69 3.53 1.21
C ALA A 687 53.18 4.99 1.50
N GLY A 688 52.28 5.75 2.19
CA GLY A 688 52.46 7.13 2.71
C GLY A 688 51.84 8.20 1.80
N SER A 689 50.77 8.95 2.09
CA SER A 689 50.26 9.65 3.29
C SER A 689 51.05 10.90 3.71
N GLU A 690 50.50 12.11 3.48
CA GLU A 690 50.06 13.03 4.55
C GLU A 690 49.26 14.29 4.08
N LYS A 691 48.19 14.58 4.83
CA LYS A 691 47.61 15.88 5.26
C LYS A 691 46.95 16.91 4.31
N HIS A 692 45.86 17.47 4.86
CA HIS A 692 45.12 18.68 4.42
C HIS A 692 45.87 19.98 4.76
N THR A 693 45.48 21.12 4.15
CA THR A 693 44.84 22.27 4.86
C THR A 693 44.60 23.47 3.92
N LYS A 694 43.34 23.95 3.82
CA LYS A 694 42.87 25.34 3.50
C LYS A 694 41.41 25.34 3.05
N SER A 695 40.48 25.73 3.92
CA SER A 695 39.09 26.09 3.55
C SER A 695 38.29 26.86 4.62
N TYR A 696 38.87 27.19 5.78
CA TYR A 696 38.14 27.65 6.96
C TYR A 696 38.24 29.17 7.24
N THR A 697 38.63 29.96 6.24
CA THR A 697 38.93 31.40 6.38
C THR A 697 38.19 32.32 5.41
N SER A 698 37.42 31.82 4.44
CA SER A 698 36.61 32.67 3.54
C SER A 698 35.27 33.07 4.17
N SER A 699 34.56 32.11 4.77
CA SER A 699 33.16 32.26 5.19
C SER A 699 32.88 33.36 6.22
N LYS A 700 33.86 33.73 7.05
CA LYS A 700 33.70 34.86 7.99
C LYS A 700 33.73 36.23 7.31
N ILE A 701 34.57 36.39 6.29
CA ILE A 701 34.76 37.67 5.59
C ILE A 701 33.50 38.03 4.80
N GLU A 702 32.83 37.03 4.22
CA GLU A 702 31.57 37.21 3.48
C GLU A 702 30.39 37.57 4.41
N GLN A 703 30.38 37.06 5.65
CA GLN A 703 29.36 37.43 6.65
C GLN A 703 29.53 38.88 7.13
N GLU A 704 30.76 39.28 7.49
CA GLU A 704 31.06 40.65 7.95
C GLU A 704 30.76 41.71 6.87
N GLN A 705 31.00 41.39 5.58
CA GLN A 705 30.67 42.29 4.46
C GLN A 705 29.16 42.45 4.24
N ASN A 706 28.37 41.40 4.40
CA ASN A 706 26.91 41.48 4.23
C ASN A 706 26.23 42.27 5.35
N GLU A 707 26.67 42.14 6.61
CA GLU A 707 26.15 42.94 7.73
C GLU A 707 26.45 44.44 7.56
N SER A 708 27.67 44.80 7.14
CA SER A 708 28.03 46.20 6.83
C SER A 708 27.12 46.78 5.74
N ARG A 709 26.87 46.02 4.68
CA ARG A 709 26.09 46.44 3.52
C ARG A 709 24.59 46.60 3.83
N TYR A 710 24.05 45.75 4.71
CA TYR A 710 22.69 45.93 5.25
C TYR A 710 22.57 47.23 6.06
N ALA A 711 23.54 47.51 6.94
CA ALA A 711 23.56 48.74 7.73
C ALA A 711 23.64 50.02 6.86
N GLU A 712 24.47 50.01 5.81
CA GLU A 712 24.59 51.13 4.85
C GLU A 712 23.26 51.41 4.12
N ILE A 713 22.59 50.38 3.59
CA ILE A 713 21.30 50.54 2.90
C ILE A 713 20.22 51.00 3.89
N ARG A 714 20.19 50.44 5.10
CA ARG A 714 19.23 50.84 6.14
C ARG A 714 19.40 52.30 6.54
N GLN A 715 20.64 52.75 6.72
CA GLN A 715 20.93 54.15 7.04
C GLN A 715 20.48 55.11 5.93
N GLN A 716 20.53 54.71 4.65
CA GLN A 716 20.03 55.53 3.54
C GLN A 716 18.50 55.68 3.59
N VAL A 717 17.75 54.59 3.80
CA VAL A 717 16.28 54.64 3.90
C VAL A 717 15.83 55.40 5.17
N GLU A 718 16.50 55.19 6.31
CA GLU A 718 16.23 55.94 7.53
C GLU A 718 16.62 57.43 7.45
N SER A 719 17.56 57.79 6.57
CA SER A 719 17.89 59.20 6.29
C SER A 719 16.84 59.85 5.37
N PHE A 720 16.33 59.12 4.37
CA PHE A 720 15.19 59.53 3.56
C PHE A 720 13.92 59.74 4.39
N MET A 721 13.66 58.89 5.39
CA MET A 721 12.58 59.10 6.37
C MET A 721 12.71 60.44 7.12
N LYS A 722 13.93 60.83 7.50
CA LYS A 722 14.22 62.07 8.25
C LYS A 722 14.22 63.33 7.36
N GLY A 723 14.46 63.20 6.05
CA GLY A 723 14.45 64.32 5.11
C GLY A 723 13.04 64.71 4.65
N LEU A 724 12.55 65.91 5.02
CA LEU A 724 11.19 66.37 4.69
C LEU A 724 10.96 66.74 3.21
N ASN A 725 12.03 66.88 2.40
CA ASN A 725 11.94 67.48 1.06
C ASN A 725 12.00 66.48 -0.12
N GLN A 726 12.07 65.17 0.14
CA GLN A 726 12.07 64.12 -0.90
C GLN A 726 10.87 63.19 -0.74
N ARG A 727 10.11 62.97 -1.83
CA ARG A 727 8.93 62.10 -1.86
C ARG A 727 9.24 60.66 -2.28
N GLU A 728 10.30 60.48 -3.07
CA GLU A 728 10.80 59.20 -3.55
C GLU A 728 12.33 59.13 -3.38
N LEU A 729 12.85 57.94 -3.11
CA LEU A 729 14.27 57.59 -3.08
C LEU A 729 14.53 56.52 -4.16
N GLN A 730 15.45 56.78 -5.09
CA GLN A 730 15.77 55.85 -6.18
C GLN A 730 17.14 55.21 -5.98
N PHE A 731 17.19 53.88 -6.04
CA PHE A 731 18.43 53.09 -5.95
C PHE A 731 18.96 52.72 -7.36
N PRO A 732 20.28 52.80 -7.59
CA PRO A 732 20.90 52.50 -8.88
C PRO A 732 20.60 51.10 -9.44
N SER A 733 20.54 50.99 -10.77
CA SER A 733 20.38 49.69 -11.44
C SER A 733 21.59 48.75 -11.27
N SER A 734 22.74 49.27 -10.83
CA SER A 734 23.93 48.50 -10.47
C SER A 734 23.80 47.67 -9.18
N PHE A 735 22.71 47.83 -8.42
CA PHE A 735 22.43 46.99 -7.25
C PHE A 735 22.22 45.53 -7.68
N ASN A 736 22.89 44.60 -6.99
CA ASN A 736 22.77 43.17 -7.26
C ASN A 736 21.45 42.59 -6.69
N SER A 737 21.14 41.33 -6.99
CA SER A 737 19.89 40.69 -6.55
C SER A 737 19.70 40.64 -5.03
N HIS A 738 20.78 40.55 -4.26
CA HIS A 738 20.74 40.60 -2.79
C HIS A 738 20.52 42.04 -2.30
N ASP A 739 21.27 43.03 -2.81
CA ASP A 739 21.07 44.45 -2.48
C ASP A 739 19.61 44.88 -2.72
N ARG A 740 19.03 44.43 -3.84
CA ARG A 740 17.64 44.66 -4.22
C ARG A 740 16.65 44.05 -3.22
N LEU A 741 16.90 42.82 -2.76
CA LEU A 741 16.09 42.16 -1.73
C LEU A 741 16.16 42.93 -0.40
N LEU A 742 17.35 43.40 0.00
CA LEU A 742 17.53 44.19 1.21
C LEU A 742 16.77 45.53 1.14
N VAL A 743 16.79 46.24 0.00
CA VAL A 743 16.01 47.47 -0.18
C VAL A 743 14.50 47.21 -0.02
N HIS A 744 13.98 46.12 -0.60
CA HIS A 744 12.57 45.76 -0.45
C HIS A 744 12.23 45.42 1.00
N GLN A 745 13.00 44.54 1.66
CA GLN A 745 12.79 44.17 3.06
C GLN A 745 12.86 45.39 4.01
N ILE A 746 13.83 46.28 3.84
CA ILE A 746 13.99 47.48 4.68
C ILE A 746 12.84 48.47 4.45
N ALA A 747 12.33 48.60 3.22
CA ALA A 747 11.16 49.43 2.96
C ALA A 747 9.88 48.83 3.57
N GLU A 748 9.69 47.51 3.50
CA GLU A 748 8.57 46.80 4.15
C GLU A 748 8.63 46.92 5.69
N GLU A 749 9.79 46.69 6.30
CA GLU A 749 10.04 46.89 7.74
C GLU A 749 9.76 48.33 8.23
N LEU A 750 9.86 49.32 7.34
CA LEU A 750 9.65 50.74 7.62
C LEU A 750 8.29 51.28 7.14
N GLY A 751 7.41 50.44 6.58
CA GLY A 751 6.08 50.82 6.12
C GLY A 751 6.08 51.74 4.88
N LEU A 752 7.10 51.64 4.03
CA LEU A 752 7.25 52.43 2.80
C LEU A 752 6.83 51.63 1.57
N VAL A 753 6.28 52.32 0.57
CA VAL A 753 5.91 51.72 -0.72
C VAL A 753 7.19 51.50 -1.53
N HIS A 754 7.35 50.31 -2.12
CA HIS A 754 8.53 49.96 -2.92
C HIS A 754 8.15 49.42 -4.30
N GLU A 755 8.80 49.92 -5.36
CA GLU A 755 8.51 49.52 -6.74
C GLU A 755 9.80 49.33 -7.55
N SER A 756 9.85 48.30 -8.39
CA SER A 756 10.90 48.12 -9.39
C SER A 756 10.46 48.72 -10.72
N LYS A 757 11.10 49.81 -11.16
CA LYS A 757 10.78 50.50 -12.42
C LYS A 757 11.87 50.25 -13.49
N GLY A 758 11.45 49.89 -14.70
CA GLY A 758 12.32 49.66 -15.87
C GLY A 758 12.58 48.17 -16.18
N GLU A 759 12.92 47.88 -17.44
CA GLU A 759 13.21 46.54 -17.95
C GLU A 759 14.71 46.26 -18.06
N GLY A 760 15.10 44.98 -18.09
CA GLY A 760 16.47 44.55 -18.37
C GLY A 760 17.53 45.13 -17.43
N SER A 761 18.60 45.69 -18.00
CA SER A 761 19.73 46.31 -17.29
C SER A 761 19.37 47.59 -16.56
N ASP A 762 18.28 48.24 -16.93
CA ASP A 762 18.00 49.63 -16.54
C ASP A 762 16.97 49.67 -15.39
N ARG A 763 16.51 48.51 -14.94
CA ARG A 763 15.62 48.33 -13.79
C ARG A 763 16.23 48.91 -12.52
N SER A 764 15.63 49.99 -12.02
CA SER A 764 15.94 50.62 -10.72
C SER A 764 14.88 50.27 -9.67
N ILE A 765 15.15 50.54 -8.39
CA ILE A 765 14.14 50.44 -7.32
C ILE A 765 13.83 51.84 -6.82
N THR A 766 12.56 52.14 -6.66
CA THR A 766 12.05 53.38 -6.07
C THR A 766 11.34 53.05 -4.76
N VAL A 767 11.67 53.78 -3.69
CA VAL A 767 10.98 53.71 -2.39
C VAL A 767 10.29 55.05 -2.15
N SER A 768 8.99 55.03 -1.84
CA SER A 768 8.16 56.23 -1.69
C SER A 768 7.31 56.16 -0.42
N ARG A 769 6.83 57.33 0.04
CA ARG A 769 5.99 57.44 1.24
C ARG A 769 4.52 57.15 0.89
N PRO A 770 3.75 56.44 1.74
CA PRO A 770 2.31 56.31 1.57
C PRO A 770 1.61 57.68 1.49
N LEU A 771 0.58 57.76 0.65
CA LEU A 771 -0.30 58.94 0.56
C LEU A 771 -1.47 58.79 1.54
N GLU A 772 -1.70 59.79 2.37
CA GLU A 772 -2.93 59.88 3.18
C GLU A 772 -4.13 60.23 2.29
N SER A 773 -5.21 59.47 2.40
CA SER A 773 -6.43 59.68 1.62
C SER A 773 -7.38 60.67 2.32
N THR A 774 -7.63 61.82 1.67
CA THR A 774 -8.76 62.69 2.00
C THR A 774 -10.08 62.08 1.50
N PRO A 775 -11.21 62.27 2.20
CA PRO A 775 -12.51 61.78 1.74
C PRO A 775 -12.96 62.54 0.47
N ALA A 776 -13.50 61.81 -0.50
CA ALA A 776 -14.03 62.37 -1.74
C ALA A 776 -15.56 62.52 -1.66
N GLU A 777 -16.09 63.53 -2.36
CA GLU A 777 -17.50 63.91 -2.36
C GLU A 777 -18.35 63.05 -3.32
N GLU A 778 -19.67 63.10 -3.15
CA GLU A 778 -20.64 62.34 -3.94
C GLU A 778 -20.77 62.86 -5.39
N PRO A 779 -20.78 61.98 -6.42
CA PRO A 779 -21.26 62.33 -7.75
C PRO A 779 -22.79 62.14 -7.85
N THR A 780 -23.48 63.19 -8.28
CA THR A 780 -24.93 63.20 -8.52
C THR A 780 -25.38 62.23 -9.61
N HIS A 781 -26.48 61.51 -9.37
CA HIS A 781 -27.25 60.86 -10.43
C HIS A 781 -28.04 61.88 -11.28
N GLN A 782 -28.22 61.56 -12.56
CA GLN A 782 -29.35 62.03 -13.37
C GLN A 782 -30.09 60.81 -13.95
N GLU A 783 -31.30 61.07 -14.47
CA GLU A 783 -32.38 60.09 -14.61
C GLU A 783 -32.40 59.37 -15.96
N GLU A 784 -32.89 58.12 -15.96
CA GLU A 784 -33.88 57.61 -16.93
C GLU A 784 -34.54 56.34 -16.35
N ALA A 785 -35.70 55.91 -16.87
CA ALA A 785 -36.75 55.31 -16.02
C ALA A 785 -37.40 53.99 -16.53
N GLN A 786 -37.92 53.23 -15.55
CA GLN A 786 -39.00 52.20 -15.64
C GLN A 786 -38.63 50.91 -16.43
N GLU A 787 -39.26 49.74 -16.23
CA GLU A 787 -40.59 49.38 -15.68
C GLU A 787 -40.54 48.40 -14.47
N GLU A 788 -41.69 48.09 -13.86
CA GLU A 788 -41.87 47.22 -12.67
C GLU A 788 -42.73 45.97 -12.97
N GLU A 789 -42.60 44.88 -12.18
CA GLU A 789 -43.76 44.04 -11.81
C GLU A 789 -43.55 43.22 -10.50
N THR A 790 -44.29 43.61 -9.44
CA THR A 790 -44.78 42.86 -8.23
C THR A 790 -44.05 41.60 -7.68
N VAL A 791 -43.53 41.54 -6.43
CA VAL A 791 -44.19 41.52 -5.07
C VAL A 791 -44.83 40.15 -4.71
N PRO A 792 -44.74 39.57 -3.46
CA PRO A 792 -44.45 40.17 -2.14
C PRO A 792 -43.39 39.50 -1.21
N ASP A 793 -43.10 40.21 -0.09
CA ASP A 793 -42.31 39.89 1.13
C ASP A 793 -43.03 38.87 2.07
N PRO A 794 -42.42 38.26 3.13
CA PRO A 794 -42.28 38.97 4.44
C PRO A 794 -41.12 38.57 5.42
N GLN A 795 -40.71 39.53 6.26
CA GLN A 795 -40.24 39.42 7.69
C GLN A 795 -38.72 39.56 8.07
N SER A 796 -38.34 40.81 8.33
CA SER A 796 -37.69 41.34 9.57
C SER A 796 -36.41 40.71 10.18
N ASP A 797 -35.31 41.45 10.09
CA ASP A 797 -34.11 41.34 10.97
C ASP A 797 -34.16 42.35 12.15
N PRO A 798 -33.87 41.92 13.40
CA PRO A 798 -33.68 42.83 14.53
C PRO A 798 -32.27 42.76 15.16
N SER A 799 -31.52 43.87 15.08
CA SER A 799 -30.45 44.31 16.01
C SER A 799 -29.32 43.34 16.42
N CYS A 800 -28.09 43.65 16.01
CA CYS A 800 -26.87 42.97 16.48
C CYS A 800 -26.50 43.35 17.94
N PRO A 801 -26.23 42.40 18.85
CA PRO A 801 -25.72 42.68 20.20
C PRO A 801 -24.18 42.95 20.20
N PRO A 802 -23.65 43.66 21.21
CA PRO A 802 -22.25 44.11 21.21
C PRO A 802 -21.23 42.98 21.40
N ALA A 803 -20.00 43.22 20.91
CA ALA A 803 -18.91 42.26 20.96
C ALA A 803 -18.48 41.89 22.40
N LEU A 804 -18.33 40.58 22.65
CA LEU A 804 -17.88 40.04 23.94
C LEU A 804 -16.37 40.25 24.14
N ASP A 805 -15.96 40.91 25.21
CA ASP A 805 -14.54 41.01 25.58
C ASP A 805 -13.98 39.65 26.04
N LEU A 806 -13.25 39.00 25.13
CA LEU A 806 -12.59 37.72 25.37
C LEU A 806 -11.51 37.78 26.48
N LYS A 807 -10.96 38.97 26.81
CA LYS A 807 -9.96 39.10 27.89
C LYS A 807 -10.59 38.93 29.27
N SER A 808 -11.76 39.50 29.51
CA SER A 808 -12.52 39.33 30.77
C SER A 808 -12.80 37.84 31.07
N LEU A 809 -13.32 37.11 30.08
CA LEU A 809 -13.63 35.67 30.18
C LEU A 809 -12.38 34.81 30.38
N HIS A 810 -11.24 35.18 29.79
CA HIS A 810 -9.97 34.48 30.01
C HIS A 810 -9.46 34.65 31.46
N LEU A 811 -9.55 35.85 32.02
CA LEU A 811 -9.16 36.13 33.41
C LEU A 811 -10.06 35.41 34.44
N GLU A 812 -11.38 35.35 34.20
CA GLU A 812 -12.28 34.52 35.01
C GLU A 812 -11.88 33.04 34.98
N ARG A 813 -11.56 32.51 33.80
CA ARG A 813 -11.22 31.10 33.62
C ARG A 813 -9.94 30.71 34.39
N MET A 814 -8.90 31.54 34.33
CA MET A 814 -7.68 31.33 35.13
C MET A 814 -7.94 31.41 36.64
N LYS A 815 -8.74 32.39 37.11
CA LYS A 815 -9.08 32.50 38.54
C LYS A 815 -9.78 31.24 39.06
N ARG A 816 -10.72 30.68 38.28
CA ARG A 816 -11.43 29.43 38.63
C ARG A 816 -10.50 28.20 38.64
N GLU A 817 -9.52 28.10 37.73
CA GLU A 817 -8.51 27.04 37.80
C GLU A 817 -7.58 27.18 39.01
N GLN A 818 -7.21 28.41 39.39
CA GLN A 818 -6.31 28.65 40.53
C GLN A 818 -6.97 28.26 41.86
N GLN A 819 -8.20 28.70 42.11
CA GLN A 819 -8.98 28.27 43.28
C GLN A 819 -9.08 26.74 43.35
N LYS A 820 -9.39 26.08 42.22
CA LYS A 820 -9.54 24.62 42.15
C LYS A 820 -8.23 23.86 42.41
N ARG A 821 -7.06 24.48 42.19
CA ARG A 821 -5.75 23.91 42.58
C ARG A 821 -5.49 24.09 44.08
N GLU A 822 -5.91 25.20 44.66
CA GLU A 822 -5.76 25.48 46.10
C GLU A 822 -6.66 24.58 46.96
N GLU A 823 -7.92 24.35 46.56
CA GLU A 823 -8.83 23.37 47.19
C GLU A 823 -8.21 21.96 47.22
N ASN A 824 -7.67 21.49 46.08
CA ASN A 824 -7.00 20.19 45.98
C ASN A 824 -5.72 20.10 46.84
N ALA A 825 -5.02 21.22 47.05
CA ALA A 825 -3.86 21.29 47.94
C ALA A 825 -4.27 21.25 49.42
N GLN A 826 -5.42 21.82 49.78
CA GLN A 826 -5.97 21.76 51.14
C GLN A 826 -6.50 20.35 51.48
N GLN A 827 -7.25 19.71 50.58
CA GLN A 827 -7.72 18.32 50.78
C GLN A 827 -6.56 17.33 51.01
N LYS A 828 -5.45 17.47 50.26
CA LYS A 828 -4.25 16.65 50.47
C LYS A 828 -3.54 16.86 51.81
N LYS A 829 -3.76 17.99 52.49
CA LYS A 829 -3.21 18.22 53.85
C LYS A 829 -4.05 17.60 54.96
N GLN A 830 -5.32 17.23 54.70
CA GLN A 830 -6.21 16.66 55.71
C GLN A 830 -6.15 15.12 55.83
N GLN A 831 -5.49 14.42 54.89
CA GLN A 831 -5.46 12.94 54.87
C GLN A 831 -4.30 12.27 55.62
N ASN A 832 -3.43 13.01 56.31
CA ASN A 832 -2.31 12.45 57.08
C ASN A 832 -2.36 12.85 58.56
N HIS A 833 -3.09 12.10 59.38
CA HIS A 833 -2.88 12.11 60.85
C HIS A 833 -3.25 10.79 61.55
N ASN A 834 -2.31 10.34 62.38
CA ASN A 834 -2.41 9.48 63.57
C ASN A 834 -2.47 7.92 63.45
N PRO A 835 -1.99 7.18 64.50
CA PRO A 835 -1.52 5.77 64.37
C PRO A 835 -2.09 4.78 65.41
N PRO A 836 -1.75 3.47 65.27
CA PRO A 836 -1.12 2.68 66.35
C PRO A 836 -0.01 1.72 65.84
N ALA A 837 0.86 1.04 66.61
CA ALA A 837 1.34 1.14 68.01
C ALA A 837 2.65 0.29 68.16
N HIS A 838 3.12 -0.03 69.39
CA HIS A 838 4.35 -0.79 69.69
C HIS A 838 4.15 -2.30 69.96
N SER A 839 5.15 -3.13 69.63
CA SER A 839 5.58 -4.25 70.52
C SER A 839 7.02 -4.75 70.28
N GLN A 840 7.87 -4.60 71.31
CA GLN A 840 8.94 -5.52 71.77
C GLN A 840 10.13 -5.94 70.85
N SER A 841 11.30 -5.39 71.22
CA SER A 841 12.67 -5.96 71.28
C SER A 841 12.85 -7.50 71.22
N SER A 842 13.99 -8.08 70.80
CA SER A 842 15.34 -7.83 71.36
C SER A 842 16.49 -8.66 70.71
N LYS A 843 17.76 -8.19 70.86
CA LYS A 843 19.07 -8.93 70.93
C LYS A 843 19.43 -9.96 69.81
N LYS A 844 20.66 -10.15 69.31
CA LYS A 844 22.07 -9.78 69.65
C LYS A 844 22.79 -9.37 68.32
N ALA A 845 23.83 -8.54 68.19
CA ALA A 845 24.90 -7.99 69.03
C ALA A 845 26.27 -8.71 68.96
N LYS A 846 27.22 -8.08 68.22
CA LYS A 846 28.71 -8.22 68.21
C LYS A 846 29.28 -9.57 67.72
N GLY A 847 30.41 -9.64 67.00
CA GLY A 847 31.29 -8.63 66.35
C GLY A 847 31.72 -9.13 64.96
N LEU A 848 32.92 -8.92 64.38
CA LEU A 848 34.10 -8.02 64.54
C LEU A 848 34.98 -8.24 63.24
N GLN A 849 36.10 -7.61 62.87
CA GLN A 849 36.98 -6.55 63.41
C GLN A 849 37.82 -5.93 62.25
N THR A 850 38.06 -4.60 62.23
CA THR A 850 39.06 -3.86 61.41
C THR A 850 38.96 -3.91 59.85
N SER A 851 39.47 -2.96 59.06
CA SER A 851 40.30 -1.77 59.36
C SER A 851 39.95 -0.51 58.51
N LYS A 852 40.42 0.66 58.97
CA LYS A 852 40.69 1.93 58.24
C LYS A 852 39.59 2.51 57.31
N ARG A 853 38.81 3.43 57.90
CA ARG A 853 38.21 4.60 57.23
C ARG A 853 38.90 5.87 57.72
N ASN A 854 39.22 6.78 56.80
CA ASN A 854 39.53 8.23 56.88
C ASN A 854 40.22 8.58 55.54
N ILE A 855 40.16 9.79 54.97
CA ILE A 855 40.01 11.15 55.52
C ILE A 855 38.74 11.84 54.99
N LEU A 856 38.33 12.95 55.64
CA LEU A 856 37.17 13.78 55.30
C LEU A 856 37.54 15.27 55.42
N LYS A 857 37.15 16.10 54.43
CA LYS A 857 37.40 17.56 54.32
C LYS A 857 38.89 17.96 54.21
N CYS A 858 39.27 19.12 53.67
CA CYS A 858 38.63 20.09 52.76
C CYS A 858 39.74 21.06 52.28
N PHE A 859 39.63 21.66 51.09
CA PHE A 859 40.18 23.00 50.83
C PHE A 859 39.33 23.77 49.80
N LEU A 860 39.57 25.08 49.72
CA LEU A 860 38.78 26.09 49.03
C LEU A 860 39.72 27.08 48.30
N MET A 861 39.19 27.77 47.28
CA MET A 861 39.74 28.96 46.60
C MET A 861 40.80 28.78 45.50
N HIS A 862 40.75 29.73 44.55
CA HIS A 862 41.73 30.30 43.60
C HIS A 862 43.08 29.56 43.32
N ALA A 863 43.64 29.58 42.10
CA ALA A 863 43.54 30.61 41.05
C ALA A 863 43.86 30.10 39.62
N VAL A 864 43.38 30.85 38.62
CA VAL A 864 44.05 31.29 37.35
C VAL A 864 44.93 30.30 36.55
N CYS A 865 44.59 30.19 35.26
CA CYS A 865 45.39 29.69 34.12
C CYS A 865 45.97 28.27 34.17
N ILE A 866 45.49 27.44 33.24
CA ILE A 866 46.32 26.84 32.19
C ILE A 866 45.40 26.63 30.98
N TYR A 867 45.81 27.12 29.81
CA TYR A 867 45.24 26.70 28.52
C TYR A 867 45.83 25.32 28.17
N ASP A 868 45.26 24.66 27.17
CA ASP A 868 45.58 23.29 26.75
C ASP A 868 45.03 22.22 27.74
N ASP A 869 44.47 21.10 27.29
CA ASP A 869 44.39 20.57 25.93
C ASP A 869 42.98 20.01 25.66
N PHE A 870 42.35 20.47 24.56
CA PHE A 870 40.99 20.07 24.18
C PHE A 870 40.95 18.66 23.57
N ASP A 871 42.05 18.21 22.96
CA ASP A 871 42.17 16.88 22.36
C ASP A 871 42.40 15.78 23.40
N THR A 872 43.01 16.06 24.56
CA THR A 872 42.98 15.11 25.70
C THR A 872 41.60 15.00 26.31
N LEU A 873 40.79 16.07 26.33
CA LEU A 873 39.39 16.02 26.75
C LEU A 873 38.55 15.16 25.78
N ILE A 874 38.65 15.40 24.47
CA ILE A 874 38.01 14.57 23.44
C ILE A 874 38.50 13.11 23.53
N SER A 875 39.81 12.90 23.67
CA SER A 875 40.40 11.56 23.83
C SER A 875 39.95 10.85 25.10
N ALA A 876 39.66 11.57 26.17
CA ALA A 876 39.11 11.01 27.42
C ALA A 876 37.65 10.59 27.24
N VAL A 877 36.83 11.39 26.53
CA VAL A 877 35.43 11.03 26.19
C VAL A 877 35.40 9.82 25.24
N VAL A 878 36.20 9.82 24.18
CA VAL A 878 36.30 8.69 23.24
C VAL A 878 36.82 7.41 23.94
N LYS A 879 37.70 7.52 24.93
CA LYS A 879 38.11 6.40 25.80
C LYS A 879 37.03 5.95 26.79
N ALA A 880 36.12 6.83 27.18
CA ALA A 880 34.98 6.48 28.04
C ALA A 880 33.90 5.74 27.25
N ASP A 881 33.55 6.21 26.05
CA ASP A 881 32.51 5.58 25.21
C ASP A 881 32.97 4.28 24.53
N SER A 882 34.28 4.08 24.35
CA SER A 882 34.83 2.83 23.78
C SER A 882 34.97 1.68 24.80
N VAL A 883 34.71 1.91 26.09
CA VAL A 883 34.81 0.90 27.16
C VAL A 883 33.47 0.69 27.87
N CYS A 884 33.16 -0.57 28.22
CA CYS A 884 31.93 -0.95 28.91
C CYS A 884 31.67 -0.11 30.19
N SER A 885 30.53 0.59 30.24
CA SER A 885 30.12 1.51 31.32
C SER A 885 29.83 0.85 32.69
N PHE A 886 30.23 -0.40 32.91
CA PHE A 886 30.11 -1.08 34.20
C PHE A 886 31.38 -0.88 35.03
N VAL A 887 31.23 -0.48 36.30
CA VAL A 887 32.25 0.15 37.18
C VAL A 887 33.53 -0.70 37.43
N LYS A 888 33.59 -1.95 36.94
CA LYS A 888 34.78 -2.81 37.00
C LYS A 888 35.12 -3.53 35.67
N CYS A 889 34.45 -3.20 34.57
CA CYS A 889 34.67 -3.85 33.28
C CYS A 889 35.65 -3.04 32.41
N LYS A 890 36.60 -3.72 31.75
CA LYS A 890 37.54 -3.11 30.78
C LYS A 890 37.34 -3.64 29.35
N ALA A 891 36.20 -4.28 29.08
CA ALA A 891 35.90 -4.79 27.74
C ALA A 891 35.58 -3.62 26.79
N SER A 892 36.16 -3.65 25.59
CA SER A 892 35.81 -2.73 24.52
C SER A 892 34.36 -2.95 24.07
N VAL A 893 33.67 -1.86 23.73
CA VAL A 893 32.29 -1.86 23.21
C VAL A 893 32.21 -1.42 21.74
N LEU A 894 33.31 -0.99 21.12
CA LEU A 894 33.35 -0.45 19.75
C LEU A 894 32.75 -1.35 18.65
N THR A 895 32.76 -2.67 18.82
CA THR A 895 32.29 -3.63 17.79
C THR A 895 31.10 -4.49 18.22
N LEU A 896 30.88 -4.68 19.53
CA LEU A 896 29.84 -5.57 20.09
C LEU A 896 29.19 -5.00 21.36
N GLY A 897 29.27 -3.68 21.55
CA GLY A 897 28.54 -2.96 22.59
C GLY A 897 27.03 -2.93 22.33
N GLN A 898 26.24 -2.92 23.39
CA GLN A 898 24.82 -2.61 23.33
C GLN A 898 24.47 -1.48 24.28
N LEU A 899 23.64 -0.54 23.79
CA LEU A 899 23.13 0.59 24.56
C LEU A 899 21.95 0.15 25.43
N CYS A 900 21.99 0.45 26.73
CA CYS A 900 20.82 0.24 27.59
C CYS A 900 19.79 1.37 27.42
N LEU A 901 18.60 1.02 26.92
CA LEU A 901 17.46 1.93 26.67
C LEU A 901 16.91 2.65 27.94
N PHE A 902 17.41 2.35 29.14
CA PHE A 902 16.94 2.91 30.41
C PHE A 902 17.94 3.89 31.09
N CYS A 903 19.16 3.98 30.55
CA CYS A 903 20.23 4.90 31.01
C CYS A 903 21.13 5.44 29.90
N ASN A 904 20.93 5.03 28.64
CA ASN A 904 21.68 5.43 27.45
C ASN A 904 23.21 5.31 27.58
N ARG A 905 23.68 4.23 28.23
CA ARG A 905 25.10 3.88 28.33
C ARG A 905 25.39 2.58 27.58
N GLN A 906 26.59 2.48 27.01
CA GLN A 906 27.05 1.28 26.32
C GLN A 906 27.69 0.27 27.28
N TYR A 907 27.33 -1.00 27.09
CA TYR A 907 27.86 -2.12 27.86
C TYR A 907 28.23 -3.27 26.92
N CYS A 908 29.24 -4.06 27.28
CA CYS A 908 29.54 -5.30 26.57
C CYS A 908 28.44 -6.36 26.82
N LEU A 909 28.37 -7.38 25.96
CA LEU A 909 27.30 -8.39 25.95
C LEU A 909 27.04 -9.06 27.31
N SER A 910 28.04 -9.19 28.20
CA SER A 910 27.85 -9.75 29.55
C SER A 910 27.26 -8.78 30.59
N HIS A 911 27.30 -7.47 30.35
CA HIS A 911 26.81 -6.44 31.29
C HIS A 911 25.64 -5.61 30.75
N HIS A 912 25.25 -5.78 29.47
CA HIS A 912 24.15 -5.03 28.84
C HIS A 912 22.76 -5.31 29.44
N ILE A 913 22.59 -6.44 30.14
CA ILE A 913 21.33 -6.82 30.78
C ILE A 913 20.98 -5.77 31.86
N PRO A 914 19.80 -5.11 31.79
CA PRO A 914 19.44 -4.03 32.71
C PRO A 914 19.56 -4.38 34.20
N GLU A 915 19.31 -5.63 34.57
CA GLU A 915 19.41 -6.12 35.94
C GLU A 915 20.85 -6.13 36.48
N VAL A 916 21.86 -6.31 35.62
CA VAL A 916 23.28 -6.40 36.01
C VAL A 916 23.87 -5.03 36.35
N HIS A 917 23.48 -3.97 35.63
CA HIS A 917 23.97 -2.60 35.84
C HIS A 917 22.96 -1.66 36.52
N GLY A 918 21.93 -2.19 37.18
CA GLY A 918 21.03 -1.43 38.06
C GLY A 918 19.82 -0.76 37.39
N CYS A 919 19.57 -0.99 36.10
CA CYS A 919 18.36 -0.53 35.40
C CYS A 919 17.18 -1.53 35.46
N GLY A 920 17.32 -2.65 36.17
CA GLY A 920 16.36 -3.74 36.22
C GLY A 920 14.93 -3.33 36.62
N ASP A 921 14.76 -2.38 37.55
CA ASP A 921 13.43 -1.96 37.98
C ASP A 921 12.75 -0.98 37.02
N LYS A 922 13.53 -0.19 36.26
CA LYS A 922 13.01 0.55 35.10
C LYS A 922 12.54 -0.43 34.01
N ALA A 923 13.32 -1.47 33.73
CA ALA A 923 12.92 -2.51 32.78
C ALA A 923 11.65 -3.27 33.22
N LYS A 924 11.54 -3.64 34.50
CA LYS A 924 10.37 -4.33 35.08
C LYS A 924 9.12 -3.46 35.11
N SER A 925 9.25 -2.17 35.41
CA SER A 925 8.11 -1.23 35.38
C SER A 925 7.62 -0.97 33.95
N HIS A 926 8.52 -0.78 32.99
CA HIS A 926 8.19 -0.65 31.57
C HIS A 926 7.50 -1.92 31.02
N ALA A 927 8.01 -3.12 31.34
CA ALA A 927 7.40 -4.39 30.94
C ALA A 927 5.98 -4.57 31.53
N ARG A 928 5.77 -4.17 32.80
CA ARG A 928 4.42 -4.18 33.42
C ARG A 928 3.45 -3.23 32.71
N MET A 929 3.91 -2.05 32.29
CA MET A 929 3.06 -1.11 31.54
C MET A 929 2.68 -1.64 30.15
N ARG A 930 3.60 -2.30 29.41
CA ARG A 930 3.24 -2.99 28.16
C ARG A 930 2.17 -4.07 28.38
N ILE A 931 2.39 -4.97 29.33
CA ILE A 931 1.42 -6.04 29.65
C ILE A 931 0.03 -5.47 30.00
N SER A 932 -0.02 -4.32 30.69
CA SER A 932 -1.28 -3.63 31.03
C SER A 932 -1.95 -2.90 29.86
N LYS A 933 -1.24 -2.66 28.75
CA LYS A 933 -1.72 -1.86 27.61
C LYS A 933 -1.95 -2.70 26.34
N GLU A 934 -1.23 -3.81 26.20
CA GLU A 934 -1.25 -4.73 25.05
C GLU A 934 -1.99 -6.03 25.35
N GLY A 935 -2.25 -6.36 26.62
CA GLY A 935 -3.08 -7.51 27.06
C GLY A 935 -2.50 -8.91 26.84
N VAL A 936 -1.46 -9.05 26.01
CA VAL A 936 -0.84 -10.33 25.67
C VAL A 936 0.26 -10.73 26.66
N LEU A 937 0.17 -11.94 27.20
CA LEU A 937 1.24 -12.58 27.97
C LEU A 937 2.12 -13.44 27.04
N TYR A 938 3.36 -13.00 26.80
CA TYR A 938 4.37 -13.88 26.20
C TYR A 938 4.77 -14.98 27.17
N ALA A 939 4.81 -16.23 26.69
CA ALA A 939 5.28 -17.38 27.44
C ALA A 939 6.80 -17.24 27.69
N GLY A 940 7.18 -16.94 28.93
CA GLY A 940 8.60 -16.70 29.29
C GLY A 940 8.84 -15.96 30.62
N SER A 941 7.81 -15.37 31.25
CA SER A 941 7.94 -14.74 32.57
C SER A 941 7.17 -15.52 33.65
N GLY A 942 7.92 -16.27 34.48
CA GLY A 942 7.34 -17.06 35.56
C GLY A 942 6.75 -16.20 36.67
N LYS A 943 5.44 -16.34 36.92
CA LYS A 943 4.85 -16.01 38.22
C LYS A 943 5.19 -17.15 39.19
N LYS A 944 5.43 -16.85 40.47
CA LYS A 944 5.48 -17.90 41.50
C LYS A 944 4.15 -18.64 41.53
N ASP A 945 4.19 -19.96 41.43
CA ASP A 945 3.00 -20.79 41.59
C ASP A 945 2.34 -20.54 42.95
N LYS A 946 1.01 -20.45 42.95
CA LYS A 946 0.26 -20.68 44.19
C LYS A 946 0.40 -22.17 44.51
N SER A 947 1.08 -22.49 45.62
CA SER A 947 1.24 -23.87 46.07
C SER A 947 -0.12 -24.55 46.16
N MET A 948 -0.28 -25.68 45.47
CA MET A 948 -1.50 -26.47 45.53
C MET A 948 -1.85 -26.82 46.98
N ASP A 949 -3.14 -26.74 47.30
CA ASP A 949 -3.72 -27.23 48.56
C ASP A 949 -3.16 -28.62 48.91
N PRO A 950 -2.49 -28.77 50.08
CA PRO A 950 -1.91 -30.04 50.52
C PRO A 950 -2.92 -31.20 50.52
N ASN A 951 -4.19 -30.95 50.84
CA ASN A 951 -5.23 -31.97 50.84
C ASN A 951 -5.53 -32.46 49.41
N LYS A 952 -5.61 -31.52 48.46
CA LYS A 952 -5.82 -31.82 47.04
C LYS A 952 -4.62 -32.54 46.43
N LYS A 953 -3.40 -32.20 46.85
CA LYS A 953 -2.18 -32.94 46.48
C LYS A 953 -2.20 -34.36 47.06
N ALA A 954 -2.52 -34.54 48.35
CA ALA A 954 -2.59 -35.85 49.01
C ALA A 954 -3.67 -36.76 48.41
N TYR A 955 -4.83 -36.22 48.03
CA TYR A 955 -5.88 -36.96 47.33
C TYR A 955 -5.39 -37.48 45.97
N LEU A 956 -4.73 -36.63 45.17
CA LEU A 956 -4.18 -37.01 43.87
C LEU A 956 -3.05 -38.05 44.01
N GLN A 957 -2.20 -37.92 45.03
CA GLN A 957 -1.15 -38.89 45.36
C GLN A 957 -1.77 -40.29 45.60
N ARG A 958 -2.74 -40.39 46.52
CA ARG A 958 -3.44 -41.67 46.81
C ARG A 958 -4.13 -42.27 45.57
N LYS A 959 -4.68 -41.43 44.70
CA LYS A 959 -5.35 -41.86 43.46
C LYS A 959 -4.36 -42.35 42.40
N LEU A 960 -3.15 -41.80 42.37
CA LEU A 960 -2.04 -42.29 41.56
C LEU A 960 -1.53 -43.64 42.10
N ASP A 961 -1.30 -43.73 43.41
CA ASP A 961 -0.82 -44.96 44.07
C ASP A 961 -1.80 -46.13 43.91
N SER A 962 -3.11 -45.87 43.93
CA SER A 962 -4.14 -46.85 43.58
C SER A 962 -3.95 -47.36 42.14
N LYS A 963 -3.92 -46.45 41.15
CA LYS A 963 -3.71 -46.84 39.73
C LYS A 963 -2.39 -47.57 39.49
N LEU A 964 -1.34 -47.26 40.24
CA LEU A 964 -0.06 -47.97 40.16
C LEU A 964 -0.17 -49.39 40.73
N LYS A 965 -0.92 -49.61 41.81
CA LYS A 965 -1.26 -50.95 42.30
C LYS A 965 -2.14 -51.72 41.31
N ASP A 966 -3.13 -51.08 40.71
CA ASP A 966 -4.02 -51.69 39.72
C ASP A 966 -3.22 -52.16 38.50
N MET A 967 -2.33 -51.32 37.94
CA MET A 967 -1.43 -51.72 36.85
C MET A 967 -0.40 -52.78 37.27
N ALA A 968 0.04 -52.80 38.53
CA ALA A 968 0.94 -53.85 39.03
C ALA A 968 0.22 -55.21 39.19
N SER A 969 -1.06 -55.22 39.59
CA SER A 969 -1.86 -56.43 39.68
C SER A 969 -2.18 -57.02 38.29
N GLN A 970 -2.55 -56.18 37.31
CA GLN A 970 -2.74 -56.57 35.91
C GLN A 970 -1.46 -57.16 35.29
N ARG A 971 -0.28 -56.61 35.63
CA ARG A 971 1.02 -57.17 35.21
C ARG A 971 1.31 -58.53 35.85
N LYS A 972 0.90 -58.77 37.09
CA LYS A 972 1.05 -60.08 37.75
C LYS A 972 0.08 -61.14 37.21
N GLN A 973 -1.14 -60.76 36.80
CA GLN A 973 -2.05 -61.69 36.11
C GLN A 973 -1.48 -62.14 34.76
N LYS A 974 -1.04 -61.19 33.93
CA LYS A 974 -0.41 -61.48 32.62
C LYS A 974 0.95 -62.19 32.69
N ALA A 975 1.56 -62.31 33.87
CA ALA A 975 2.72 -63.17 34.10
C ALA A 975 2.27 -64.61 34.39
N LYS A 976 1.25 -64.80 35.24
CA LYS A 976 0.72 -66.14 35.52
C LYS A 976 0.10 -66.82 34.29
N GLU A 977 -0.55 -66.07 33.40
CA GLU A 977 -1.09 -66.56 32.11
C GLU A 977 0.00 -66.94 31.08
N LYS A 978 1.28 -66.95 31.45
CA LYS A 978 2.40 -67.38 30.59
C LYS A 978 3.23 -68.54 31.13
N ASP A 979 3.09 -68.87 32.42
CA ASP A 979 3.81 -69.95 33.09
C ASP A 979 2.83 -71.06 33.57
N SER A 980 1.73 -71.26 32.81
CA SER A 980 0.67 -72.24 33.07
C SER A 980 0.10 -72.85 31.78
#